data_AF-A0A3A6NBV3-F1
#
_entry.id   AF-A0A3A6NBV3-F1
#
_cell.length_a   1.000
_cell.length_b   1.000
_cell.length_c   1.000
_cell.angle_alpha   90.00
_cell.angle_beta   90.00
_cell.angle_gamma   90.00
#
_symmetry.space_group_name_H-M   'P 1'
#
loop_
_entity.id
_entity.type
_entity.pdbx_description
1 polymer ?
#
loop_
_entity_poly.entity_id
_entity_poly.type
_entity_poly.pdbx_seq_one_letter_code
_entity_poly.pdbx_strand_id
1 'polypeptide(L)'
;MIKSWYKVSDFIAKSEKEKNEMKKVFILITVLFMAVGLFACGEEPEPTVIDESPTISGLTPASIKIGETFNPLAGVTASDPEDGNLTSDIAVQGVVNNMTQGTYTLTYVVMDSAKNVTELTRTITVTVGEAPVISGAGNRSVTFGSVFNPLEGVTATDEEDGNLTAYISVTGTVNLSLIGLYDLTYTVTDSAGNVTTVVRTINVLYGAKTVVTFTSWNLGTPEQNNLLRRRIDAFNEMSNFIEIEVMEFTGDYNAFLATMAAAGTFPDVFISGNVPEHILAGYSGEITSVAEADSDWLNVPVALRDAVTYNGRIYAIPAANNFLGHFANLDLIDDSGILTDFTVPGYTYDQWIAAVEAATDSTKLDGTSTAGINHPGEFFSWLPAVLDDQVLPAQQLGILHGGVADGQFMYNSAAVKDAIAEAQLVMSNYWGFEAWSDVDPDGAEGPQLAPRIERYGSDWWASFNKGQVAFQWDGTWAVQSMATNAANAGFDVHFVGLPGGKVVSAPDYFSISRTTEDLEAAYEVAKWLTFGTDGLNKMFDIIENTVPDTAGGEVTLSVSGLPINNTQSIIDKWFVNYPVPGVKEIYEAAAEGEVEVLVEGFKYVPGYVTARWGYNTGIDALISRPNNAPGSTLSIGDLVWDAQFNKINYSEYMTAELQTLINFELLKARLALEEAMNQ
;
A
#
# COMPACT_ATOMS: atom_id res chain seq x y z
N MET A 1 -15.77 -48.55 62.40
CA MET A 1 -15.67 -50.03 62.48
C MET A 1 -14.26 -50.39 61.97
N ILE A 2 -13.34 -50.83 62.85
CA ILE A 2 -12.85 -52.24 62.96
C ILE A 2 -11.98 -52.60 61.74
N LYS A 3 -10.64 -52.81 61.76
CA LYS A 3 -9.54 -53.08 62.74
C LYS A 3 -8.20 -52.53 62.16
N SER A 4 -7.06 -52.31 62.83
CA SER A 4 -6.68 -52.21 64.26
C SER A 4 -5.24 -51.65 64.45
N TRP A 5 -5.05 -50.68 65.38
CA TRP A 5 -3.94 -50.45 66.36
C TRP A 5 -2.46 -50.75 65.98
N TYR A 6 -1.40 -49.98 66.31
CA TYR A 6 -1.04 -48.95 67.34
C TYR A 6 -0.22 -47.81 66.64
N LYS A 7 -0.23 -46.50 66.99
CA LYS A 7 0.28 -45.75 68.18
C LYS A 7 1.79 -45.99 68.47
N VAL A 8 2.69 -45.02 68.78
CA VAL A 8 2.53 -43.66 69.34
C VAL A 8 3.82 -42.79 69.21
N SER A 9 3.64 -41.47 68.99
CA SER A 9 4.45 -40.23 69.27
C SER A 9 6.00 -40.18 69.40
N ASP A 10 6.54 -39.07 68.87
CA ASP A 10 7.47 -38.08 69.45
C ASP A 10 8.59 -38.51 70.42
N PHE A 11 9.83 -38.05 70.14
CA PHE A 11 10.54 -37.19 71.10
C PHE A 11 11.67 -36.34 70.48
N ILE A 12 11.83 -35.11 70.97
CA ILE A 12 12.92 -34.17 70.65
C ILE A 12 13.95 -34.21 71.80
N ALA A 13 15.22 -33.91 71.49
CA ALA A 13 16.18 -33.13 72.31
C ALA A 13 17.48 -33.81 72.76
N LYS A 14 18.56 -33.02 72.61
CA LYS A 14 19.78 -32.95 73.47
C LYS A 14 20.73 -34.17 73.47
N SER A 15 22.03 -34.01 73.69
CA SER A 15 22.89 -32.80 73.76
C SER A 15 24.36 -33.22 73.77
N GLU A 16 25.28 -32.31 73.41
CA GLU A 16 26.63 -32.36 73.97
C GLU A 16 26.57 -32.31 75.50
N LYS A 17 27.15 -33.31 76.18
CA LYS A 17 27.84 -33.10 77.46
C LYS A 17 28.63 -34.32 77.92
N GLU A 18 29.84 -34.01 78.40
CA GLU A 18 30.63 -34.77 79.38
C GLU A 18 31.08 -36.20 78.98
N LYS A 19 32.36 -36.41 78.70
CA LYS A 19 33.48 -36.59 79.66
C LYS A 19 33.42 -37.88 80.48
N ASN A 20 34.64 -38.39 80.70
CA ASN A 20 35.17 -39.07 81.89
C ASN A 20 35.35 -40.60 81.90
N GLU A 21 36.52 -40.97 82.43
CA GLU A 21 36.92 -42.24 83.07
C GLU A 21 36.95 -43.51 82.21
N MET A 22 38.13 -44.02 81.84
CA MET A 22 39.04 -44.88 82.65
C MET A 22 38.52 -46.29 82.99
N LYS A 23 39.20 -47.28 82.37
CA LYS A 23 39.63 -48.59 82.91
C LYS A 23 38.57 -49.56 83.47
N LYS A 24 38.66 -50.84 83.02
CA LYS A 24 38.85 -52.04 83.90
C LYS A 24 39.18 -53.30 83.05
N VAL A 25 40.43 -53.82 83.14
CA VAL A 25 40.90 -55.15 83.66
C VAL A 25 40.35 -56.38 82.88
N PHE A 26 41.15 -57.33 82.32
CA PHE A 26 41.99 -58.40 82.92
C PHE A 26 42.92 -59.08 81.86
N ILE A 27 43.82 -60.05 82.15
CA ILE A 27 45.04 -60.07 83.00
C ILE A 27 45.90 -61.34 82.71
N LEU A 28 47.24 -61.32 82.95
CA LEU A 28 48.19 -62.48 82.97
C LEU A 28 48.48 -63.21 81.61
N ILE A 29 49.62 -63.88 81.32
CA ILE A 29 50.76 -64.45 82.11
C ILE A 29 52.14 -64.14 81.46
N THR A 30 53.20 -64.08 82.27
CA THR A 30 54.64 -64.05 81.88
C THR A 30 55.41 -65.22 82.55
N VAL A 31 56.72 -65.36 82.29
CA VAL A 31 57.74 -66.24 82.96
C VAL A 31 57.87 -67.66 82.33
N LEU A 32 58.88 -67.93 81.47
CA LEU A 32 60.34 -68.16 81.71
C LEU A 32 60.68 -69.59 82.18
N PHE A 33 61.59 -70.28 81.47
CA PHE A 33 62.57 -71.18 82.10
C PHE A 33 63.87 -71.32 81.28
N MET A 34 64.97 -71.58 81.98
CA MET A 34 66.35 -71.67 81.49
C MET A 34 66.94 -73.03 81.89
N ALA A 35 67.60 -73.77 80.98
CA ALA A 35 68.54 -74.85 81.31
C ALA A 35 69.42 -75.23 80.10
N VAL A 36 70.64 -75.73 80.36
CA VAL A 36 71.69 -76.11 79.39
C VAL A 36 71.96 -77.62 79.46
N GLY A 37 72.26 -78.30 78.35
CA GLY A 37 72.65 -79.72 78.39
C GLY A 37 72.99 -80.45 77.08
N LEU A 38 74.27 -80.35 76.66
CA LEU A 38 75.12 -81.30 75.91
C LEU A 38 74.58 -82.33 74.86
N PHE A 39 75.26 -82.32 73.70
CA PHE A 39 75.69 -83.46 72.84
C PHE A 39 74.69 -84.52 72.33
N ALA A 40 74.47 -84.52 71.01
CA ALA A 40 74.51 -85.72 70.16
C ALA A 40 74.87 -85.33 68.71
N CYS A 41 75.41 -86.27 67.93
CA CYS A 41 75.89 -86.08 66.55
C CYS A 41 74.85 -86.55 65.52
N GLY A 42 74.80 -85.93 64.33
CA GLY A 42 74.22 -86.58 63.15
C GLY A 42 73.39 -85.69 62.21
N GLU A 43 73.84 -85.66 60.95
CA GLU A 43 73.10 -85.33 59.71
C GLU A 43 72.70 -83.86 59.43
N GLU A 44 72.99 -83.48 58.18
CA GLU A 44 72.90 -82.14 57.58
C GLU A 44 71.68 -82.11 56.65
N PRO A 45 70.68 -81.22 56.88
CA PRO A 45 69.54 -81.09 55.96
C PRO A 45 69.90 -80.19 54.77
N GLU A 46 69.47 -80.59 53.58
CA GLU A 46 69.63 -79.81 52.34
C GLU A 46 68.93 -78.43 52.42
N PRO A 47 69.41 -77.41 51.68
CA PRO A 47 68.84 -76.06 51.75
C PRO A 47 67.41 -76.05 51.22
N THR A 48 66.46 -75.66 52.07
CA THR A 48 65.12 -75.28 51.64
C THR A 48 65.20 -74.07 50.71
N VAL A 49 64.84 -74.25 49.44
CA VAL A 49 64.51 -73.13 48.55
C VAL A 49 63.32 -72.41 49.17
N ILE A 50 63.46 -71.11 49.41
CA ILE A 50 62.35 -70.26 49.85
C ILE A 50 61.70 -69.76 48.57
N ASP A 51 60.47 -70.19 48.35
CA ASP A 51 59.61 -69.75 47.25
C ASP A 51 59.40 -68.23 47.34
N GLU A 52 59.61 -67.50 46.24
CA GLU A 52 59.38 -66.05 46.22
C GLU A 52 57.88 -65.74 46.10
N SER A 53 57.49 -64.47 46.30
CA SER A 53 56.09 -64.07 46.14
C SER A 53 55.82 -63.55 44.72
N PRO A 54 54.69 -63.88 44.11
CA PRO A 54 54.42 -63.56 42.71
C PRO A 54 54.35 -62.05 42.48
N THR A 55 54.93 -61.55 41.40
CA THR A 55 55.01 -60.11 41.12
C THR A 55 53.92 -59.66 40.14
N ILE A 56 53.09 -58.69 40.53
CA ILE A 56 52.12 -58.04 39.63
C ILE A 56 52.72 -56.76 39.02
N SER A 57 52.62 -56.62 37.70
CA SER A 57 53.09 -55.48 36.91
C SER A 57 51.95 -54.81 36.12
N GLY A 58 52.15 -53.56 35.70
CA GLY A 58 51.16 -52.80 34.91
C GLY A 58 50.12 -52.00 35.73
N LEU A 59 50.22 -52.01 37.07
CA LEU A 59 49.29 -51.31 37.97
C LEU A 59 49.60 -49.81 38.17
N THR A 60 49.78 -49.06 37.08
CA THR A 60 49.88 -47.60 37.17
C THR A 60 48.50 -46.97 37.41
N PRO A 61 48.39 -45.87 38.19
CA PRO A 61 47.16 -45.09 38.27
C PRO A 61 46.66 -44.68 36.89
N ALA A 62 45.34 -44.69 36.69
CA ALA A 62 44.71 -44.27 35.44
C ALA A 62 43.66 -43.19 35.71
N SER A 63 43.38 -42.39 34.67
CA SER A 63 42.27 -41.45 34.65
C SER A 63 41.39 -41.79 33.44
N ILE A 64 40.08 -41.70 33.63
CA ILE A 64 39.08 -41.85 32.55
C ILE A 64 38.06 -40.71 32.67
N LYS A 65 37.44 -40.32 31.56
CA LYS A 65 36.31 -39.37 31.58
C LYS A 65 35.01 -40.11 31.98
N ILE A 66 33.98 -39.36 32.41
CA ILE A 66 32.65 -39.94 32.66
C ILE A 66 32.13 -40.59 31.36
N GLY A 67 31.52 -41.78 31.48
CA GLY A 67 31.01 -42.55 30.34
C GLY A 67 32.06 -43.41 29.61
N GLU A 68 33.36 -43.11 29.74
CA GLU A 68 34.45 -43.84 29.08
C GLU A 68 34.53 -45.30 29.56
N THR A 69 34.72 -46.25 28.63
CA THR A 69 34.80 -47.68 28.97
C THR A 69 36.15 -48.05 29.58
N PHE A 70 36.14 -48.61 30.79
CA PHE A 70 37.36 -49.03 31.48
C PHE A 70 37.45 -50.56 31.61
N ASN A 71 38.59 -51.14 31.20
CA ASN A 71 38.91 -52.56 31.39
C ASN A 71 39.93 -52.74 32.54
N PRO A 72 39.55 -53.33 33.69
CA PRO A 72 40.44 -53.52 34.83
C PRO A 72 41.71 -54.32 34.56
N LEU A 73 41.69 -55.27 33.62
CA LEU A 73 42.82 -56.17 33.32
C LEU A 73 43.68 -55.71 32.14
N ALA A 74 43.33 -54.61 31.46
CA ALA A 74 44.10 -54.12 30.33
C ALA A 74 45.52 -53.71 30.75
N GLY A 75 46.52 -54.40 30.21
CA GLY A 75 47.95 -54.13 30.46
C GLY A 75 48.48 -54.65 31.79
N VAL A 76 47.69 -55.38 32.58
CA VAL A 76 48.12 -55.96 33.86
C VAL A 76 48.67 -57.37 33.63
N THR A 77 49.82 -57.69 34.22
CA THR A 77 50.44 -59.02 34.16
C THR A 77 50.90 -59.47 35.53
N ALA A 78 50.96 -60.79 35.76
CA ALA A 78 51.56 -61.38 36.95
C ALA A 78 52.55 -62.46 36.56
N SER A 79 53.69 -62.49 37.24
CA SER A 79 54.74 -63.49 37.02
C SER A 79 55.45 -63.84 38.32
N ASP A 80 55.79 -65.11 38.43
CA ASP A 80 56.50 -65.72 39.54
C ASP A 80 57.80 -66.40 39.04
N PRO A 81 58.92 -66.40 39.80
CA PRO A 81 60.17 -67.00 39.34
C PRO A 81 60.09 -68.54 39.25
N GLU A 82 59.30 -69.18 40.10
CA GLU A 82 59.14 -70.62 40.21
C GLU A 82 57.94 -71.15 39.40
N ASP A 83 56.77 -70.49 39.48
CA ASP A 83 55.53 -70.88 38.79
C ASP A 83 55.32 -70.23 37.40
N GLY A 84 56.11 -69.21 37.03
CA GLY A 84 56.06 -68.60 35.71
C GLY A 84 54.95 -67.56 35.53
N ASN A 85 54.13 -67.66 34.47
CA ASN A 85 53.15 -66.61 34.14
C ASN A 85 51.77 -66.88 34.79
N LEU A 86 51.41 -66.07 35.79
CA LEU A 86 50.17 -66.16 36.55
C LEU A 86 49.12 -65.11 36.13
N THR A 87 49.29 -64.47 34.96
CA THR A 87 48.41 -63.35 34.52
C THR A 87 46.92 -63.73 34.41
N SER A 88 46.60 -64.98 34.08
CA SER A 88 45.21 -65.47 34.04
C SER A 88 44.55 -65.60 35.42
N ASP A 89 45.37 -65.67 36.47
CA ASP A 89 44.95 -66.07 37.82
C ASP A 89 44.81 -64.86 38.76
N ILE A 90 44.99 -63.65 38.20
CA ILE A 90 44.76 -62.37 38.87
C ILE A 90 43.27 -62.19 39.15
N ALA A 91 42.90 -62.19 40.44
CA ALA A 91 41.60 -61.77 40.90
C ALA A 91 41.58 -60.24 41.10
N VAL A 92 40.53 -59.57 40.61
CA VAL A 92 40.31 -58.14 40.80
C VAL A 92 39.11 -57.91 41.72
N GLN A 93 39.30 -57.16 42.80
CA GLN A 93 38.26 -56.78 43.75
C GLN A 93 38.03 -55.26 43.70
N GLY A 94 36.76 -54.87 43.70
CA GLY A 94 36.31 -53.48 43.57
C GLY A 94 35.55 -53.24 42.26
N VAL A 95 34.89 -52.09 42.15
CA VAL A 95 34.13 -51.67 40.97
C VAL A 95 34.42 -50.19 40.71
N VAL A 96 34.75 -49.85 39.46
CA VAL A 96 34.82 -48.46 39.00
C VAL A 96 33.44 -48.09 38.46
N ASN A 97 32.80 -47.09 39.05
CA ASN A 97 31.59 -46.50 38.47
C ASN A 97 32.00 -45.35 37.54
N ASN A 98 32.13 -45.64 36.24
CA ASN A 98 32.48 -44.65 35.22
C ASN A 98 31.37 -43.61 34.97
N MET A 99 30.18 -43.75 35.56
CA MET A 99 29.09 -42.75 35.48
C MET A 99 29.10 -41.75 36.65
N THR A 100 30.16 -41.70 37.47
CA THR A 100 30.23 -40.77 38.61
C THR A 100 31.66 -40.35 38.89
N GLN A 101 31.92 -39.04 38.90
CA GLN A 101 33.22 -38.45 39.24
C GLN A 101 33.71 -38.95 40.61
N GLY A 102 34.98 -39.35 40.69
CA GLY A 102 35.61 -39.79 41.93
C GLY A 102 36.84 -40.66 41.72
N THR A 103 37.56 -40.95 42.79
CA THR A 103 38.67 -41.92 42.76
C THR A 103 38.20 -43.26 43.30
N TYR A 104 38.35 -44.29 42.48
CA TYR A 104 38.00 -45.68 42.78
C TYR A 104 39.29 -46.47 42.98
N THR A 105 39.33 -47.34 43.98
CA THR A 105 40.47 -48.24 44.22
C THR A 105 40.07 -49.66 43.83
N LEU A 106 40.89 -50.28 42.99
CA LEU A 106 40.81 -51.70 42.67
C LEU A 106 41.97 -52.43 43.34
N THR A 107 41.68 -53.56 43.98
CA THR A 107 42.68 -54.45 44.59
C THR A 107 42.90 -55.64 43.66
N TYR A 108 44.15 -55.93 43.34
CA TYR A 108 44.58 -57.03 42.49
C TYR A 108 45.29 -58.05 43.38
N VAL A 109 44.83 -59.30 43.35
CA VAL A 109 45.36 -60.39 44.15
C VAL A 109 45.76 -61.52 43.23
N VAL A 110 46.98 -62.03 43.40
CA VAL A 110 47.44 -63.27 42.76
C VAL A 110 48.11 -64.16 43.81
N MET A 111 47.96 -65.47 43.66
CA MET A 111 48.50 -66.48 44.58
C MET A 111 49.17 -67.59 43.77
N ASP A 112 50.37 -67.97 44.18
CA ASP A 112 51.16 -69.05 43.58
C ASP A 112 50.71 -70.46 44.03
N SER A 113 51.45 -71.48 43.59
CA SER A 113 51.22 -72.87 43.97
C SER A 113 51.57 -73.16 45.44
N ALA A 114 52.58 -72.49 46.01
CA ALA A 114 53.04 -72.64 47.40
C ALA A 114 52.19 -71.90 48.46
N LYS A 115 51.26 -71.04 48.01
CA LYS A 115 50.36 -70.16 48.78
C LYS A 115 50.95 -68.84 49.28
N ASN A 116 51.99 -68.29 48.65
CA ASN A 116 52.28 -66.86 48.85
C ASN A 116 51.26 -66.04 48.05
N VAL A 117 50.98 -64.83 48.53
CA VAL A 117 49.92 -63.96 48.01
C VAL A 117 50.46 -62.55 47.86
N THR A 118 50.34 -62.00 46.66
CA THR A 118 50.65 -60.59 46.40
C THR A 118 49.35 -59.82 46.18
N GLU A 119 49.18 -58.78 46.98
CA GLU A 119 48.05 -57.85 46.92
C GLU A 119 48.59 -56.44 46.59
N LEU A 120 48.11 -55.85 45.50
CA LEU A 120 48.44 -54.47 45.10
C LEU A 120 47.19 -53.70 44.68
N THR A 121 47.18 -52.40 44.98
CA THR A 121 46.05 -51.51 44.65
C THR A 121 46.35 -50.59 43.47
N ARG A 122 45.37 -50.43 42.56
CA ARG A 122 45.39 -49.43 41.49
C ARG A 122 44.31 -48.38 41.75
N THR A 123 44.64 -47.11 41.62
CA THR A 123 43.67 -46.00 41.68
C THR A 123 43.23 -45.61 40.28
N ILE A 124 41.92 -45.48 40.10
CA ILE A 124 41.26 -45.04 38.87
C ILE A 124 40.47 -43.78 39.19
N THR A 125 40.85 -42.65 38.59
CA THR A 125 40.13 -41.38 38.76
C THR A 125 39.18 -41.17 37.59
N VAL A 126 37.88 -41.07 37.89
CA VAL A 126 36.86 -40.63 36.94
C VAL A 126 36.77 -39.12 37.02
N THR A 127 37.11 -38.42 35.94
CA THR A 127 37.02 -36.96 35.79
C THR A 127 35.83 -36.57 34.90
N VAL A 128 35.35 -35.33 35.05
CA VAL A 128 34.36 -34.76 34.13
C VAL A 128 35.03 -34.51 32.76
N GLY A 129 34.29 -34.69 31.67
CA GLY A 129 34.72 -34.36 30.31
C GLY A 129 34.67 -32.86 30.03
N GLU A 130 34.93 -32.47 28.79
CA GLU A 130 34.73 -31.08 28.36
C GLU A 130 33.24 -30.78 28.19
N ALA A 131 32.86 -29.50 28.09
CA ALA A 131 31.47 -29.13 27.82
C ALA A 131 31.19 -29.09 26.30
N PRO A 132 29.98 -29.49 25.86
CA PRO A 132 29.65 -29.55 24.44
C PRO A 132 29.70 -28.17 23.77
N VAL A 133 30.14 -28.08 22.52
CA VAL A 133 30.27 -26.80 21.79
C VAL A 133 29.08 -26.58 20.86
N ILE A 134 28.33 -25.49 21.08
CA ILE A 134 27.29 -25.01 20.15
C ILE A 134 27.94 -24.10 19.09
N SER A 135 27.70 -24.40 17.81
CA SER A 135 28.13 -23.59 16.66
C SER A 135 26.92 -23.07 15.87
N GLY A 136 27.10 -21.96 15.13
CA GLY A 136 26.05 -21.40 14.26
C GLY A 136 24.98 -20.53 14.95
N ALA A 137 24.92 -20.51 16.28
CA ALA A 137 23.98 -19.69 17.07
C ALA A 137 24.34 -18.18 17.15
N GLY A 138 25.01 -17.63 16.13
CA GLY A 138 25.38 -16.21 16.08
C GLY A 138 24.20 -15.28 15.75
N ASN A 139 24.28 -14.03 16.23
CA ASN A 139 23.28 -12.98 15.99
C ASN A 139 22.94 -12.84 14.49
N ARG A 140 21.66 -12.59 14.18
CA ARG A 140 21.14 -12.55 12.82
C ARG A 140 20.08 -11.47 12.67
N SER A 141 20.04 -10.82 11.52
CA SER A 141 18.89 -9.99 11.12
C SER A 141 17.91 -10.80 10.28
N VAL A 142 16.62 -10.54 10.43
CA VAL A 142 15.54 -11.14 9.64
C VAL A 142 14.56 -10.06 9.21
N THR A 143 13.94 -10.24 8.04
CA THR A 143 12.96 -9.28 7.53
C THR A 143 11.62 -9.45 8.27
N PHE A 144 10.94 -8.33 8.55
CA PHE A 144 9.55 -8.31 9.00
C PHE A 144 8.67 -9.22 8.13
N GLY A 145 7.77 -9.99 8.75
CA GLY A 145 6.86 -10.92 8.08
C GLY A 145 7.50 -12.17 7.46
N SER A 146 8.84 -12.26 7.38
CA SER A 146 9.53 -13.42 6.78
C SER A 146 9.39 -14.69 7.62
N VAL A 147 9.63 -15.86 7.00
CA VAL A 147 9.69 -17.14 7.71
C VAL A 147 11.07 -17.31 8.36
N PHE A 148 11.10 -17.69 9.63
CA PHE A 148 12.34 -17.89 10.39
C PHE A 148 12.35 -19.24 11.14
N ASN A 149 13.42 -20.02 10.96
CA ASN A 149 13.67 -21.27 11.68
C ASN A 149 14.81 -21.07 12.70
N PRO A 150 14.54 -21.16 14.02
CA PRO A 150 15.55 -21.02 15.06
C PRO A 150 16.74 -21.99 14.93
N LEU A 151 16.53 -23.22 14.46
CA LEU A 151 17.58 -24.25 14.39
C LEU A 151 18.36 -24.23 13.06
N GLU A 152 18.01 -23.35 12.11
CA GLU A 152 18.71 -23.26 10.84
C GLU A 152 20.20 -22.91 11.04
N GLY A 153 21.07 -23.81 10.59
CA GLY A 153 22.53 -23.66 10.66
C GLY A 153 23.15 -23.85 12.05
N VAL A 154 22.38 -24.19 13.08
CA VAL A 154 22.87 -24.40 14.44
C VAL A 154 23.24 -25.87 14.65
N THR A 155 24.43 -26.12 15.17
CA THR A 155 24.95 -27.47 15.46
C THR A 155 25.53 -27.56 16.87
N ALA A 156 25.62 -28.77 17.42
CA ALA A 156 26.31 -29.04 18.66
C ALA A 156 27.19 -30.28 18.53
N THR A 157 28.42 -30.18 19.02
CA THR A 157 29.40 -31.28 19.01
C THR A 157 30.17 -31.36 20.31
N ASP A 158 30.49 -32.57 20.73
CA ASP A 158 31.24 -32.90 21.92
C ASP A 158 32.41 -33.86 21.58
N GLU A 159 33.47 -33.87 22.40
CA GLU A 159 34.63 -34.77 22.20
C GLU A 159 34.30 -36.24 22.55
N GLU A 160 33.49 -36.45 23.59
CA GLU A 160 33.11 -37.76 24.11
C GLU A 160 31.84 -38.30 23.44
N ASP A 161 30.80 -37.47 23.32
CA ASP A 161 29.48 -37.86 22.81
C ASP A 161 29.29 -37.64 21.29
N GLY A 162 30.20 -36.93 20.63
CA GLY A 162 30.14 -36.67 19.20
C GLY A 162 29.07 -35.65 18.80
N ASN A 163 28.16 -35.98 17.87
CA ASN A 163 27.19 -35.01 17.34
C ASN A 163 25.92 -34.94 18.20
N LEU A 164 25.78 -33.84 18.95
CA LEU A 164 24.67 -33.56 19.85
C LEU A 164 23.59 -32.62 19.25
N THR A 165 23.67 -32.30 17.95
CA THR A 165 22.78 -31.30 17.30
C THR A 165 21.29 -31.58 17.50
N ALA A 166 20.89 -32.86 17.56
CA ALA A 166 19.49 -33.25 17.78
C ALA A 166 18.98 -33.00 19.22
N TYR A 167 19.86 -32.71 20.17
CA TYR A 167 19.55 -32.48 21.59
C TYR A 167 19.59 -30.99 21.98
N ILE A 168 19.74 -30.08 21.03
CA ILE A 168 19.70 -28.64 21.28
C ILE A 168 18.26 -28.23 21.64
N SER A 169 18.07 -27.74 22.86
CA SER A 169 16.85 -27.08 23.31
C SER A 169 16.93 -25.59 23.00
N VAL A 170 15.85 -25.00 22.48
CA VAL A 170 15.75 -23.56 22.20
C VAL A 170 14.62 -22.96 23.04
N THR A 171 14.90 -21.85 23.70
CA THR A 171 13.93 -21.08 24.49
C THR A 171 13.94 -19.61 24.09
N GLY A 172 12.85 -18.89 24.38
CA GLY A 172 12.58 -17.56 23.83
C GLY A 172 11.65 -17.62 22.60
N THR A 173 11.21 -16.46 22.12
CA THR A 173 10.27 -16.33 21.00
C THR A 173 10.60 -15.07 20.19
N VAL A 174 10.61 -15.18 18.86
CA VAL A 174 10.73 -14.04 17.94
C VAL A 174 9.34 -13.70 17.41
N ASN A 175 8.91 -12.45 17.55
CA ASN A 175 7.69 -11.96 16.90
C ASN A 175 8.06 -11.31 15.57
N LEU A 176 7.79 -12.01 14.46
CA LEU A 176 8.15 -11.54 13.11
C LEU A 176 7.16 -10.48 12.57
N SER A 177 6.04 -10.26 13.27
CA SER A 177 5.07 -9.19 13.00
C SER A 177 5.33 -7.92 13.83
N LEU A 178 6.52 -7.80 14.46
CA LEU A 178 6.91 -6.60 15.20
C LEU A 178 8.43 -6.38 15.12
N ILE A 179 8.83 -5.20 14.63
CA ILE A 179 10.24 -4.75 14.57
C ILE A 179 10.85 -4.74 15.97
N GLY A 180 12.08 -5.25 16.12
CA GLY A 180 12.77 -5.26 17.40
C GLY A 180 13.84 -6.33 17.56
N LEU A 181 14.45 -6.36 18.74
CA LEU A 181 15.44 -7.36 19.16
C LEU A 181 14.76 -8.46 19.99
N TYR A 182 15.03 -9.71 19.64
CA TYR A 182 14.49 -10.90 20.31
C TYR A 182 15.60 -11.88 20.61
N ASP A 183 15.77 -12.23 21.89
CA ASP A 183 16.79 -13.20 22.30
C ASP A 183 16.25 -14.64 22.29
N LEU A 184 17.04 -15.54 21.71
CA LEU A 184 16.85 -16.98 21.76
C LEU A 184 18.01 -17.61 22.52
N THR A 185 17.69 -18.48 23.48
CA THR A 185 18.68 -19.18 24.30
C THR A 185 18.72 -20.65 23.88
N TYR A 186 19.87 -21.06 23.35
CA TYR A 186 20.17 -22.41 22.91
C TYR A 186 20.93 -23.12 24.02
N THR A 187 20.44 -24.27 24.46
CA THR A 187 21.06 -25.07 25.52
C THR A 187 21.21 -26.50 25.05
N VAL A 188 22.38 -27.09 25.29
CA VAL A 188 22.65 -28.52 25.05
C VAL A 188 23.37 -29.11 26.26
N THR A 189 23.07 -30.36 26.57
CA THR A 189 23.65 -31.12 27.68
C THR A 189 24.23 -32.42 27.14
N ASP A 190 25.44 -32.77 27.55
CA ASP A 190 26.11 -34.03 27.20
C ASP A 190 25.65 -35.20 28.11
N SER A 191 26.23 -36.39 27.93
CA SER A 191 25.92 -37.56 28.76
C SER A 191 26.54 -37.51 30.17
N ALA A 192 27.58 -36.68 30.37
CA ALA A 192 28.23 -36.44 31.66
C ALA A 192 27.50 -35.41 32.55
N GLY A 193 26.57 -34.64 31.96
CA GLY A 193 25.79 -33.58 32.61
C GLY A 193 26.38 -32.18 32.46
N ASN A 194 27.41 -31.96 31.64
CA ASN A 194 27.89 -30.63 31.31
C ASN A 194 26.86 -29.91 30.42
N VAL A 195 26.68 -28.60 30.66
CA VAL A 195 25.68 -27.79 29.98
C VAL A 195 26.34 -26.60 29.31
N THR A 196 26.15 -26.46 28.00
CA THR A 196 26.52 -25.24 27.25
C THR A 196 25.28 -24.46 26.88
N THR A 197 25.34 -23.14 27.03
CA THR A 197 24.26 -22.23 26.68
C THR A 197 24.80 -21.05 25.87
N VAL A 198 24.14 -20.74 24.74
CA VAL A 198 24.46 -19.61 23.87
C VAL A 198 23.19 -18.78 23.64
N VAL A 199 23.31 -17.46 23.79
CA VAL A 199 22.24 -16.51 23.46
C VAL A 199 22.47 -15.97 22.05
N ARG A 200 21.41 -15.94 21.26
CA ARG A 200 21.35 -15.37 19.90
C ARG A 200 20.34 -14.24 19.89
N THR A 201 20.77 -13.03 19.59
CA THR A 201 19.86 -11.92 19.33
C THR A 201 19.44 -11.93 17.86
N ILE A 202 18.13 -11.96 17.63
CA ILE A 202 17.48 -11.80 16.33
C ILE A 202 16.98 -10.37 16.20
N ASN A 203 17.44 -9.66 15.18
CA ASN A 203 16.99 -8.30 14.85
C ASN A 203 15.96 -8.35 13.72
N VAL A 204 14.68 -8.15 14.05
CA VAL A 204 13.59 -8.05 13.07
C VAL A 204 13.56 -6.62 12.55
N LEU A 205 13.80 -6.45 11.25
CA LEU A 205 13.92 -5.14 10.58
C LEU A 205 13.12 -5.10 9.27
N TYR A 206 12.82 -3.90 8.76
CA TYR A 206 12.13 -3.75 7.48
C TYR A 206 12.97 -4.27 6.31
N GLY A 207 12.30 -4.72 5.25
CA GLY A 207 12.96 -5.16 4.02
C GLY A 207 13.50 -3.99 3.20
N ALA A 208 13.94 -4.29 1.97
CA ALA A 208 13.95 -3.25 0.94
C ALA A 208 12.50 -2.82 0.67
N LYS A 209 12.30 -1.54 0.33
CA LYS A 209 10.98 -1.05 -0.07
C LYS A 209 10.60 -1.61 -1.44
N THR A 210 9.31 -1.90 -1.66
CA THR A 210 8.76 -2.04 -3.00
C THR A 210 8.86 -0.67 -3.69
N VAL A 211 9.46 -0.61 -4.87
CA VAL A 211 9.48 0.60 -5.69
C VAL A 211 8.25 0.61 -6.57
N VAL A 212 7.49 1.69 -6.55
CA VAL A 212 6.32 1.94 -7.41
C VAL A 212 6.65 3.12 -8.30
N THR A 213 6.69 2.90 -9.61
CA THR A 213 6.97 3.95 -10.58
C THR A 213 5.71 4.79 -10.85
N PHE A 214 5.81 6.12 -10.73
CA PHE A 214 4.68 7.05 -10.83
C PHE A 214 4.93 8.12 -11.90
N THR A 215 3.91 8.44 -12.70
CA THR A 215 3.97 9.61 -13.60
C THR A 215 2.63 10.30 -13.80
N SER A 216 2.64 11.64 -13.92
CA SER A 216 1.43 12.42 -14.14
C SER A 216 1.69 13.70 -14.92
N TRP A 217 0.76 14.10 -15.81
CA TRP A 217 0.84 15.37 -16.53
C TRP A 217 0.85 16.61 -15.61
N ASN A 218 0.37 16.48 -14.37
CA ASN A 218 0.39 17.54 -13.35
C ASN A 218 1.63 17.49 -12.41
N LEU A 219 2.63 16.64 -12.68
CA LEU A 219 3.88 16.57 -11.91
C LEU A 219 4.63 17.91 -11.82
N GLY A 220 4.55 18.74 -12.86
CA GLY A 220 5.41 19.91 -13.00
C GLY A 220 6.89 19.53 -13.10
N THR A 221 7.80 20.51 -13.02
CA THR A 221 9.25 20.25 -12.94
C THR A 221 9.72 20.10 -11.48
N PRO A 222 10.86 19.46 -11.20
CA PRO A 222 11.42 19.38 -9.85
C PRO A 222 11.60 20.75 -9.18
N GLU A 223 12.00 21.77 -9.95
CA GLU A 223 12.23 23.14 -9.48
C GLU A 223 10.95 23.84 -9.03
N GLN A 224 9.79 23.48 -9.59
CA GLN A 224 8.49 24.03 -9.16
C GLN A 224 8.09 23.54 -7.77
N ASN A 225 8.60 22.38 -7.33
CA ASN A 225 8.34 21.76 -6.02
C ASN A 225 6.89 21.94 -5.54
N ASN A 226 5.95 21.53 -6.41
CA ASN A 226 4.52 21.73 -6.24
C ASN A 226 3.92 20.78 -5.19
N LEU A 227 2.62 20.92 -4.93
CA LEU A 227 1.93 20.12 -3.92
C LEU A 227 2.03 18.60 -4.16
N LEU A 228 1.97 18.15 -5.42
CA LEU A 228 2.07 16.72 -5.75
C LEU A 228 3.45 16.17 -5.40
N ARG A 229 4.54 16.86 -5.78
CA ARG A 229 5.91 16.45 -5.42
C ARG A 229 6.11 16.36 -3.92
N ARG A 230 5.65 17.37 -3.16
CA ARG A 230 5.73 17.35 -1.68
C ARG A 230 4.91 16.21 -1.04
N ARG A 231 3.79 15.81 -1.64
CA ARG A 231 2.99 14.65 -1.18
C ARG A 231 3.68 13.31 -1.45
N ILE A 232 4.45 13.23 -2.55
CA ILE A 232 5.30 12.09 -2.90
C ILE A 232 6.50 12.00 -1.93
N ASP A 233 7.18 13.13 -1.68
CA ASP A 233 8.27 13.19 -0.69
C ASP A 233 7.78 12.77 0.70
N ALA A 234 6.64 13.30 1.14
CA ALA A 234 6.02 12.93 2.41
C ALA A 234 5.65 11.44 2.51
N PHE A 235 5.19 10.82 1.41
CA PHE A 235 4.97 9.37 1.37
C PHE A 235 6.28 8.60 1.54
N ASN A 236 7.32 9.00 0.81
CA ASN A 236 8.63 8.34 0.83
C ASN A 236 9.32 8.45 2.19
N GLU A 237 9.16 9.57 2.90
CA GLU A 237 9.61 9.76 4.28
C GLU A 237 8.83 8.92 5.30
N MET A 238 7.51 8.81 5.15
CA MET A 238 6.63 8.15 6.12
C MET A 238 6.54 6.63 5.93
N SER A 239 6.65 6.15 4.69
CA SER A 239 6.52 4.73 4.37
C SER A 239 7.80 3.95 4.68
N ASN A 240 7.65 2.82 5.38
CA ASN A 240 8.74 1.86 5.65
C ASN A 240 8.76 0.70 4.63
N PHE A 241 7.76 0.62 3.76
CA PHE A 241 7.52 -0.55 2.88
C PHE A 241 7.50 -0.21 1.39
N ILE A 242 7.17 1.03 1.03
CA ILE A 242 6.99 1.46 -0.37
C ILE A 242 7.79 2.75 -0.62
N GLU A 243 8.35 2.86 -1.83
CA GLU A 243 9.01 4.06 -2.35
C GLU A 243 8.40 4.41 -3.70
N ILE A 244 7.97 5.65 -3.87
CA ILE A 244 7.50 6.19 -5.15
C ILE A 244 8.71 6.71 -5.91
N GLU A 245 8.98 6.14 -7.09
CA GLU A 245 9.95 6.65 -8.05
C GLU A 245 9.23 7.46 -9.14
N VAL A 246 9.54 8.76 -9.24
CA VAL A 246 8.91 9.63 -10.24
C VAL A 246 9.54 9.43 -11.62
N MET A 247 8.75 8.96 -12.58
CA MET A 247 9.12 8.95 -13.99
C MET A 247 8.80 10.32 -14.61
N GLU A 248 9.84 11.14 -14.73
CA GLU A 248 9.79 12.45 -15.39
C GLU A 248 9.43 12.32 -16.88
N PHE A 249 8.53 13.18 -17.36
CA PHE A 249 8.13 13.25 -18.76
C PHE A 249 8.33 14.66 -19.33
N THR A 250 8.45 14.77 -20.65
CA THR A 250 8.45 16.07 -21.36
C THR A 250 7.73 15.94 -22.69
N GLY A 251 7.10 17.04 -23.15
CA GLY A 251 6.34 17.04 -24.39
C GLY A 251 4.94 16.42 -24.24
N ASP A 252 4.51 15.64 -25.23
CA ASP A 252 3.19 15.02 -25.24
C ASP A 252 3.13 13.78 -24.32
N TYR A 253 2.19 13.80 -23.37
CA TYR A 253 2.06 12.76 -22.34
C TYR A 253 1.63 11.40 -22.92
N ASN A 254 0.76 11.39 -23.93
CA ASN A 254 0.29 10.15 -24.55
C ASN A 254 1.40 9.49 -25.38
N ALA A 255 2.20 10.28 -26.11
CA ALA A 255 3.39 9.81 -26.82
C ALA A 255 4.47 9.29 -25.86
N PHE A 256 4.61 9.91 -24.68
CA PHE A 256 5.49 9.41 -23.61
C PHE A 256 5.03 8.03 -23.10
N LEU A 257 3.76 7.87 -22.71
CA LEU A 257 3.20 6.59 -22.28
C LEU A 257 3.36 5.50 -23.37
N ALA A 258 3.06 5.82 -24.62
CA ALA A 258 3.24 4.90 -25.75
C ALA A 258 4.70 4.49 -25.96
N THR A 259 5.66 5.40 -25.72
CA THR A 259 7.09 5.10 -25.76
C THR A 259 7.50 4.16 -24.62
N MET A 260 7.03 4.41 -23.39
CA MET A 260 7.30 3.55 -22.24
C MET A 260 6.71 2.14 -22.42
N ALA A 261 5.51 2.04 -23.00
CA ALA A 261 4.87 0.77 -23.32
C ALA A 261 5.68 -0.03 -24.35
N ALA A 262 6.12 0.63 -25.42
CA ALA A 262 6.97 0.01 -26.45
C ALA A 262 8.36 -0.41 -25.93
N ALA A 263 8.86 0.25 -24.88
CA ALA A 263 10.13 -0.09 -24.23
C ALA A 263 10.02 -1.22 -23.19
N GLY A 264 8.79 -1.58 -22.75
CA GLY A 264 8.59 -2.51 -21.64
C GLY A 264 8.93 -1.92 -20.27
N THR A 265 8.87 -0.59 -20.14
CA THR A 265 9.19 0.17 -18.91
C THR A 265 8.02 1.08 -18.56
N PHE A 266 6.80 0.53 -18.57
CA PHE A 266 5.58 1.30 -18.34
C PHE A 266 5.41 1.61 -16.84
N PRO A 267 4.98 2.84 -16.45
CA PRO A 267 4.80 3.22 -15.05
C PRO A 267 3.78 2.34 -14.33
N ASP A 268 3.99 2.02 -13.05
CA ASP A 268 3.05 1.28 -12.21
C ASP A 268 1.76 2.07 -11.94
N VAL A 269 1.88 3.39 -11.71
CA VAL A 269 0.76 4.29 -11.48
C VAL A 269 0.88 5.51 -12.39
N PHE A 270 -0.18 5.81 -13.14
CA PHE A 270 -0.18 6.90 -14.10
C PHE A 270 -1.54 7.61 -14.17
N ILE A 271 -1.54 8.90 -14.49
CA ILE A 271 -2.79 9.66 -14.63
C ILE A 271 -3.49 9.34 -15.96
N SER A 272 -4.81 9.27 -15.93
CA SER A 272 -5.71 8.89 -17.02
C SER A 272 -6.81 9.92 -17.16
N GLY A 273 -6.99 10.43 -18.38
CA GLY A 273 -8.08 11.36 -18.72
C GLY A 273 -9.28 10.66 -19.37
N ASN A 274 -9.13 9.38 -19.69
CA ASN A 274 -10.09 8.55 -20.40
C ASN A 274 -9.74 7.09 -20.07
N VAL A 275 -10.55 6.45 -19.23
CA VAL A 275 -10.26 5.08 -18.75
C VAL A 275 -10.41 4.04 -19.87
N PRO A 276 -11.48 4.06 -20.71
CA PRO A 276 -11.61 3.10 -21.80
C PRO A 276 -10.44 3.08 -22.79
N GLU A 277 -9.87 4.24 -23.16
CA GLU A 277 -8.74 4.30 -24.09
C GLU A 277 -7.49 3.60 -23.53
N HIS A 278 -7.22 3.71 -22.24
CA HIS A 278 -6.06 3.05 -21.62
C HIS A 278 -6.29 1.56 -21.33
N ILE A 279 -7.54 1.11 -21.10
CA ILE A 279 -7.86 -0.33 -21.09
C ILE A 279 -7.66 -0.91 -22.50
N LEU A 280 -8.18 -0.25 -23.54
CA LEU A 280 -8.01 -0.67 -24.94
C LEU A 280 -6.56 -0.69 -25.41
N ALA A 281 -5.72 0.21 -24.90
CA ALA A 281 -4.27 0.22 -25.15
C ALA A 281 -3.51 -0.88 -24.38
N GLY A 282 -4.17 -1.61 -23.47
CA GLY A 282 -3.55 -2.60 -22.59
C GLY A 282 -2.73 -1.99 -21.44
N TYR A 283 -2.95 -0.71 -21.13
CA TYR A 283 -2.21 0.02 -20.10
C TYR A 283 -2.86 -0.13 -18.72
N SER A 284 -4.17 0.13 -18.59
CA SER A 284 -4.87 0.05 -17.29
C SER A 284 -5.19 -1.40 -16.90
N GLY A 285 -4.80 -1.78 -15.69
CA GLY A 285 -5.11 -3.06 -15.05
C GLY A 285 -6.43 -3.04 -14.29
N GLU A 286 -6.92 -4.23 -13.94
CA GLU A 286 -8.06 -4.39 -13.04
C GLU A 286 -7.62 -4.23 -11.58
N ILE A 287 -8.39 -3.51 -10.76
CA ILE A 287 -8.06 -3.18 -9.37
C ILE A 287 -9.15 -3.60 -8.37
N THR A 288 -10.16 -4.35 -8.80
CA THR A 288 -11.38 -4.63 -8.00
C THR A 288 -11.07 -5.24 -6.64
N SER A 289 -10.14 -6.20 -6.56
CA SER A 289 -9.80 -6.91 -5.31
C SER A 289 -9.22 -6.01 -4.23
N VAL A 290 -8.39 -5.02 -4.61
CA VAL A 290 -7.78 -4.07 -3.66
C VAL A 290 -8.75 -2.94 -3.30
N ALA A 291 -9.56 -2.48 -4.26
CA ALA A 291 -10.58 -1.46 -4.02
C ALA A 291 -11.75 -1.96 -3.15
N GLU A 292 -12.22 -3.20 -3.33
CA GLU A 292 -13.27 -3.79 -2.48
C GLU A 292 -12.78 -4.17 -1.08
N ALA A 293 -11.48 -4.41 -0.90
CA ALA A 293 -10.87 -4.68 0.40
C ALA A 293 -10.65 -3.41 1.24
N ASP A 294 -10.63 -2.24 0.60
CA ASP A 294 -10.33 -0.95 1.23
C ASP A 294 -11.60 -0.23 1.72
N SER A 295 -11.68 0.01 3.03
CA SER A 295 -12.80 0.77 3.59
C SER A 295 -12.83 2.24 3.16
N ASP A 296 -11.68 2.85 2.82
CA ASP A 296 -11.64 4.24 2.35
C ASP A 296 -12.28 4.39 0.96
N TRP A 297 -12.36 3.33 0.15
CA TRP A 297 -13.00 3.35 -1.17
C TRP A 297 -14.48 3.75 -1.08
N LEU A 298 -15.16 3.41 0.03
CA LEU A 298 -16.54 3.79 0.26
C LEU A 298 -16.74 5.30 0.47
N ASN A 299 -15.68 6.04 0.80
CA ASN A 299 -15.70 7.49 0.94
C ASN A 299 -15.66 8.21 -0.43
N VAL A 300 -15.31 7.53 -1.52
CA VAL A 300 -15.31 8.11 -2.87
C VAL A 300 -16.77 8.29 -3.35
N PRO A 301 -17.15 9.46 -3.91
CA PRO A 301 -18.48 9.69 -4.46
C PRO A 301 -18.95 8.57 -5.41
N VAL A 302 -20.21 8.14 -5.27
CA VAL A 302 -20.76 6.99 -6.02
C VAL A 302 -20.61 7.18 -7.53
N ALA A 303 -21.02 8.34 -8.07
CA ALA A 303 -20.89 8.65 -9.50
C ALA A 303 -19.45 8.53 -10.03
N LEU A 304 -18.44 8.85 -9.22
CA LEU A 304 -17.03 8.73 -9.60
C LEU A 304 -16.53 7.28 -9.55
N ARG A 305 -17.08 6.45 -8.65
CA ARG A 305 -16.80 5.00 -8.61
C ARG A 305 -17.48 4.25 -9.75
N ASP A 306 -18.70 4.64 -10.11
CA ASP A 306 -19.43 4.04 -11.22
C ASP A 306 -18.75 4.34 -12.57
N ALA A 307 -18.21 5.56 -12.75
CA ALA A 307 -17.47 5.98 -13.95
C ALA A 307 -16.16 5.20 -14.21
N VAL A 308 -15.62 4.50 -13.21
CA VAL A 308 -14.41 3.65 -13.34
C VAL A 308 -14.74 2.16 -13.32
N THR A 309 -16.02 1.79 -13.28
CA THR A 309 -16.50 0.41 -13.12
C THR A 309 -17.16 -0.12 -14.39
N TYR A 310 -16.59 -1.20 -14.95
CA TYR A 310 -17.03 -1.80 -16.20
C TYR A 310 -17.36 -3.28 -15.96
N ASN A 311 -18.61 -3.69 -16.22
CA ASN A 311 -19.10 -5.06 -15.98
C ASN A 311 -18.81 -5.58 -14.54
N GLY A 312 -18.88 -4.68 -13.55
CA GLY A 312 -18.62 -5.00 -12.14
C GLY A 312 -17.13 -5.09 -11.76
N ARG A 313 -16.22 -4.66 -12.64
CA ARG A 313 -14.77 -4.59 -12.38
C ARG A 313 -14.28 -3.16 -12.40
N ILE A 314 -13.37 -2.82 -11.50
CA ILE A 314 -12.83 -1.47 -11.32
C ILE A 314 -11.49 -1.36 -12.06
N TYR A 315 -11.26 -0.30 -12.84
CA TYR A 315 -10.06 -0.13 -13.69
C TYR A 315 -9.26 1.17 -13.44
N ALA A 316 -9.77 2.07 -12.60
CA ALA A 316 -9.08 3.30 -12.25
C ALA A 316 -9.57 3.85 -10.90
N ILE A 317 -8.84 4.82 -10.36
CA ILE A 317 -9.08 5.51 -9.09
C ILE A 317 -9.36 6.99 -9.42
N PRO A 318 -10.49 7.58 -9.03
CA PRO A 318 -10.70 9.02 -9.13
C PRO A 318 -9.58 9.80 -8.42
N ALA A 319 -8.92 10.71 -9.14
CA ALA A 319 -7.71 11.40 -8.69
C ALA A 319 -7.85 12.92 -8.60
N ALA A 320 -8.69 13.50 -9.45
CA ALA A 320 -9.17 14.87 -9.32
C ALA A 320 -10.63 14.92 -9.77
N ASN A 321 -11.38 15.91 -9.28
CA ASN A 321 -12.70 16.21 -9.81
C ASN A 321 -12.90 17.72 -9.95
N ASN A 322 -13.70 18.11 -10.94
CA ASN A 322 -14.19 19.46 -11.12
C ASN A 322 -15.67 19.43 -11.49
N PHE A 323 -16.40 20.47 -11.11
CA PHE A 323 -17.74 20.72 -11.63
C PHE A 323 -17.70 21.72 -12.78
N LEU A 324 -18.53 21.49 -13.78
CA LEU A 324 -18.83 22.35 -14.91
C LEU A 324 -20.28 22.84 -14.76
N GLY A 325 -20.50 24.14 -14.99
CA GLY A 325 -21.78 24.79 -14.80
C GLY A 325 -21.70 26.29 -15.02
N HIS A 326 -22.75 27.00 -14.60
CA HIS A 326 -22.79 28.46 -14.70
C HIS A 326 -22.27 29.11 -13.43
N PHE A 327 -21.45 30.15 -13.60
CA PHE A 327 -21.16 31.16 -12.60
C PHE A 327 -22.04 32.38 -12.88
N ALA A 328 -22.93 32.71 -11.95
CA ALA A 328 -23.82 33.83 -12.02
C ALA A 328 -23.15 35.11 -11.49
N ASN A 329 -23.30 36.21 -12.21
CA ASN A 329 -23.10 37.59 -11.72
C ASN A 329 -24.45 38.04 -11.14
N LEU A 330 -24.58 37.99 -9.81
CA LEU A 330 -25.85 38.22 -9.13
C LEU A 330 -26.33 39.67 -9.27
N ASP A 331 -25.43 40.64 -9.17
CA ASP A 331 -25.79 42.06 -9.30
C ASP A 331 -26.40 42.39 -10.66
N LEU A 332 -25.85 41.83 -11.74
CA LEU A 332 -26.38 42.01 -13.09
C LEU A 332 -27.75 41.33 -13.30
N ILE A 333 -28.01 40.23 -12.58
CA ILE A 333 -29.32 39.55 -12.59
C ILE A 333 -30.34 40.36 -11.79
N ASP A 334 -29.97 40.86 -10.61
CA ASP A 334 -30.83 41.70 -9.76
C ASP A 334 -31.19 43.03 -10.44
N ASP A 335 -30.21 43.69 -11.09
CA ASP A 335 -30.42 44.92 -11.87
C ASP A 335 -31.39 44.72 -13.06
N SER A 336 -31.53 43.49 -13.56
CA SER A 336 -32.51 43.16 -14.61
C SER A 336 -33.96 43.08 -14.11
N GLY A 337 -34.17 43.04 -12.78
CA GLY A 337 -35.48 42.92 -12.14
C GLY A 337 -36.02 41.48 -12.06
N ILE A 338 -35.18 40.48 -12.31
CA ILE A 338 -35.48 39.07 -12.06
C ILE A 338 -35.56 38.82 -10.54
N LEU A 339 -36.49 37.95 -10.13
CA LEU A 339 -36.75 37.62 -8.72
C LEU A 339 -36.41 36.15 -8.38
N THR A 340 -35.77 35.43 -9.31
CA THR A 340 -35.30 34.06 -9.06
C THR A 340 -34.04 34.13 -8.21
N ASP A 341 -34.07 33.51 -7.04
CA ASP A 341 -32.88 33.30 -6.22
C ASP A 341 -32.05 32.14 -6.81
N PHE A 342 -30.96 32.47 -7.50
CA PHE A 342 -30.04 31.50 -8.07
C PHE A 342 -29.00 30.97 -7.07
N THR A 343 -28.98 31.48 -5.82
CA THR A 343 -28.09 30.96 -4.77
C THR A 343 -28.59 29.63 -4.18
N VAL A 344 -29.84 29.27 -4.48
CA VAL A 344 -30.45 27.99 -4.10
C VAL A 344 -30.45 27.05 -5.32
N PRO A 345 -29.88 25.83 -5.23
CA PRO A 345 -29.94 24.84 -6.29
C PRO A 345 -31.38 24.45 -6.68
N GLY A 346 -31.57 23.99 -7.92
CA GLY A 346 -32.86 23.47 -8.38
C GLY A 346 -33.77 24.48 -9.10
N TYR A 347 -33.28 25.67 -9.45
CA TYR A 347 -33.98 26.60 -10.35
C TYR A 347 -34.31 25.94 -11.70
N THR A 348 -35.44 26.31 -12.31
CA THR A 348 -35.90 25.70 -13.58
C THR A 348 -35.22 26.32 -14.80
N TYR A 349 -35.30 25.61 -15.94
CA TYR A 349 -34.87 26.14 -17.22
C TYR A 349 -35.55 27.47 -17.56
N ASP A 350 -36.88 27.55 -17.42
CA ASP A 350 -37.68 28.75 -17.70
C ASP A 350 -37.22 29.96 -16.84
N GLN A 351 -36.90 29.72 -15.56
CA GLN A 351 -36.40 30.78 -14.67
C GLN A 351 -35.03 31.30 -15.11
N TRP A 352 -34.17 30.40 -15.61
CA TRP A 352 -32.81 30.70 -16.03
C TRP A 352 -32.77 31.42 -17.38
N ILE A 353 -33.49 30.95 -18.40
CA ILE A 353 -33.51 31.60 -19.71
C ILE A 353 -34.18 32.98 -19.66
N ALA A 354 -35.19 33.17 -18.79
CA ALA A 354 -35.76 34.48 -18.53
C ALA A 354 -34.74 35.46 -17.94
N ALA A 355 -33.78 34.98 -17.14
CA ALA A 355 -32.70 35.80 -16.61
C ALA A 355 -31.61 36.09 -17.67
N VAL A 356 -31.29 35.14 -18.54
CA VAL A 356 -30.43 35.34 -19.71
C VAL A 356 -31.02 36.42 -20.64
N GLU A 357 -32.33 36.38 -20.92
CA GLU A 357 -33.02 37.42 -21.69
C GLU A 357 -32.98 38.77 -20.96
N ALA A 358 -33.44 38.84 -19.70
CA ALA A 358 -33.60 40.10 -18.97
C ALA A 358 -32.27 40.81 -18.69
N ALA A 359 -31.19 40.08 -18.40
CA ALA A 359 -29.87 40.64 -18.15
C ALA A 359 -29.15 41.09 -19.44
N THR A 360 -29.67 40.74 -20.62
CA THR A 360 -29.10 41.18 -21.89
C THR A 360 -29.51 42.62 -22.23
N ASP A 361 -28.53 43.49 -22.41
CA ASP A 361 -28.68 44.73 -23.18
C ASP A 361 -27.52 44.86 -24.17
N SER A 362 -27.77 44.45 -25.41
CA SER A 362 -26.84 44.55 -26.53
C SER A 362 -26.81 45.94 -27.20
N THR A 363 -27.64 46.89 -26.73
CA THR A 363 -27.85 48.18 -27.41
C THR A 363 -26.94 49.33 -26.95
N LYS A 364 -26.25 49.18 -25.81
CA LYS A 364 -25.42 50.24 -25.21
C LYS A 364 -24.07 50.39 -25.92
N LEU A 365 -23.99 51.39 -26.81
CA LEU A 365 -22.81 51.56 -27.67
C LEU A 365 -21.55 52.08 -26.96
N ASP A 366 -21.66 52.45 -25.68
CA ASP A 366 -20.69 53.25 -24.91
C ASP A 366 -19.62 52.47 -24.15
N GLY A 367 -19.69 51.13 -24.15
CA GLY A 367 -18.82 50.29 -23.33
C GLY A 367 -19.56 49.41 -22.32
N THR A 368 -20.86 49.62 -22.11
CA THR A 368 -21.58 49.06 -20.94
C THR A 368 -22.66 48.02 -21.28
N SER A 369 -22.73 47.54 -22.53
CA SER A 369 -23.64 46.44 -22.92
C SER A 369 -23.35 45.18 -22.12
N THR A 370 -24.40 44.39 -21.87
CA THR A 370 -24.38 43.20 -21.00
C THR A 370 -24.96 41.99 -21.73
N ALA A 371 -24.28 40.85 -21.67
CA ALA A 371 -24.73 39.59 -22.28
C ALA A 371 -25.40 38.75 -21.20
N GLY A 372 -26.50 38.07 -21.55
CA GLY A 372 -27.10 37.07 -20.67
C GLY A 372 -26.17 35.88 -20.43
N ILE A 373 -25.38 35.49 -21.44
CA ILE A 373 -24.55 34.27 -21.35
C ILE A 373 -23.33 34.27 -22.29
N ASN A 374 -22.33 33.43 -22.03
CA ASN A 374 -21.33 32.97 -23.01
C ASN A 374 -21.48 31.47 -23.33
N HIS A 375 -20.77 30.99 -24.35
CA HIS A 375 -20.73 29.58 -24.75
C HIS A 375 -22.11 28.91 -24.96
N PRO A 376 -23.07 29.51 -25.69
CA PRO A 376 -24.31 28.82 -26.05
C PRO A 376 -24.08 27.57 -26.93
N GLY A 377 -22.88 27.42 -27.52
CA GLY A 377 -22.43 26.17 -28.14
C GLY A 377 -22.36 24.97 -27.18
N GLU A 378 -22.27 25.19 -25.87
CA GLU A 378 -22.29 24.09 -24.90
C GLU A 378 -23.69 23.64 -24.52
N PHE A 379 -24.76 24.29 -25.02
CA PHE A 379 -26.14 23.84 -24.77
C PHE A 379 -26.32 22.39 -25.21
N PHE A 380 -25.77 22.00 -26.36
CA PHE A 380 -25.83 20.60 -26.82
C PHE A 380 -25.21 19.60 -25.81
N SER A 381 -24.23 20.04 -25.03
CA SER A 381 -23.51 19.22 -24.06
C SER A 381 -24.27 19.06 -22.74
N TRP A 382 -25.22 19.93 -22.37
CA TRP A 382 -25.90 19.82 -21.05
C TRP A 382 -27.41 20.07 -21.08
N LEU A 383 -27.91 20.94 -21.96
CA LEU A 383 -29.31 21.36 -21.97
C LEU A 383 -30.28 20.22 -22.28
N PRO A 384 -30.00 19.24 -23.16
CA PRO A 384 -30.94 18.17 -23.38
C PRO A 384 -31.22 17.33 -22.13
N ALA A 385 -30.26 17.10 -21.21
CA ALA A 385 -30.55 16.45 -19.91
C ALA A 385 -31.50 17.29 -19.03
N VAL A 386 -31.47 18.61 -19.14
CA VAL A 386 -32.36 19.51 -18.39
C VAL A 386 -33.77 19.56 -19.01
N LEU A 387 -33.88 19.51 -20.35
CA LEU A 387 -35.16 19.49 -21.05
C LEU A 387 -35.87 18.12 -20.97
N ASP A 388 -35.10 17.04 -20.81
CA ASP A 388 -35.54 15.65 -20.80
C ASP A 388 -36.30 15.23 -19.53
N ASP A 389 -36.15 15.95 -18.41
CA ASP A 389 -36.92 15.74 -17.17
C ASP A 389 -38.45 15.96 -17.35
N GLN A 390 -38.88 16.50 -18.51
CA GLN A 390 -40.29 16.59 -18.88
C GLN A 390 -40.86 15.30 -19.54
N VAL A 391 -40.02 14.27 -19.72
CA VAL A 391 -40.34 12.99 -20.36
C VAL A 391 -40.41 11.86 -19.31
N LEU A 392 -41.14 10.77 -19.60
CA LEU A 392 -41.33 9.67 -18.65
C LEU A 392 -40.00 8.95 -18.29
N PRO A 393 -39.83 8.40 -17.07
CA PRO A 393 -38.58 7.75 -16.64
C PRO A 393 -38.08 6.58 -17.50
N ALA A 394 -38.93 5.99 -18.34
CA ALA A 394 -38.56 4.94 -19.30
C ALA A 394 -38.12 5.50 -20.68
N GLN A 395 -37.95 6.82 -20.78
CA GLN A 395 -37.66 7.58 -21.99
C GLN A 395 -36.66 8.72 -21.73
N GLN A 396 -36.08 8.82 -20.52
CA GLN A 396 -34.98 9.74 -20.25
C GLN A 396 -33.86 9.47 -21.26
N LEU A 397 -33.65 10.46 -22.13
CA LEU A 397 -32.63 10.53 -23.16
C LEU A 397 -31.23 10.67 -22.59
N GLY A 398 -31.10 11.01 -21.29
CA GLY A 398 -29.87 10.87 -20.49
C GLY A 398 -28.66 11.57 -21.09
N ILE A 399 -28.87 12.72 -21.72
CA ILE A 399 -27.87 13.43 -22.51
C ILE A 399 -27.06 14.33 -21.58
N LEU A 400 -26.18 13.68 -20.82
CA LEU A 400 -25.14 14.32 -20.02
C LEU A 400 -24.17 15.13 -20.91
N HIS A 401 -23.08 15.65 -20.32
CA HIS A 401 -21.88 16.15 -21.03
C HIS A 401 -21.16 15.00 -21.75
N GLY A 402 -21.86 14.40 -22.72
CA GLY A 402 -21.89 12.95 -22.82
C GLY A 402 -22.93 12.40 -23.80
N GLY A 403 -24.17 12.86 -23.80
CA GLY A 403 -25.16 12.46 -24.80
C GLY A 403 -25.59 10.98 -24.89
N VAL A 404 -25.17 10.11 -23.97
CA VAL A 404 -25.35 8.66 -24.06
C VAL A 404 -26.31 8.13 -22.98
N ALA A 405 -27.53 7.75 -23.39
CA ALA A 405 -28.47 6.95 -22.58
C ALA A 405 -28.55 5.51 -23.07
N ASP A 406 -28.69 4.56 -22.14
CA ASP A 406 -28.71 3.11 -22.42
C ASP A 406 -27.55 2.60 -23.31
N GLY A 407 -26.46 3.37 -23.39
CA GLY A 407 -25.32 3.07 -24.26
C GLY A 407 -25.42 3.61 -25.69
N GLN A 408 -26.33 4.53 -25.98
CA GLN A 408 -26.56 5.11 -27.31
C GLN A 408 -26.64 6.65 -27.27
N PHE A 409 -26.05 7.30 -28.28
CA PHE A 409 -26.33 8.70 -28.55
C PHE A 409 -27.77 8.88 -29.04
N MET A 410 -28.46 9.86 -28.46
CA MET A 410 -29.86 10.19 -28.75
C MET A 410 -30.02 11.45 -29.62
N TYR A 411 -29.11 11.64 -30.59
CA TYR A 411 -28.99 12.85 -31.41
C TYR A 411 -30.25 13.27 -32.20
N ASN A 412 -31.07 12.33 -32.66
CA ASN A 412 -32.31 12.61 -33.40
C ASN A 412 -33.54 12.86 -32.48
N SER A 413 -33.35 12.87 -31.16
CA SER A 413 -34.42 13.13 -30.17
C SER A 413 -34.95 14.57 -30.22
N ALA A 414 -36.07 14.82 -29.51
CA ALA A 414 -36.63 16.16 -29.37
C ALA A 414 -35.68 17.07 -28.57
N ALA A 415 -35.29 16.67 -27.35
CA ALA A 415 -34.46 17.48 -26.46
C ALA A 415 -33.13 17.95 -27.10
N VAL A 416 -32.48 17.15 -27.96
CA VAL A 416 -31.29 17.60 -28.71
C VAL A 416 -31.62 18.70 -29.72
N LYS A 417 -32.69 18.52 -30.49
CA LYS A 417 -33.13 19.50 -31.49
C LYS A 417 -33.57 20.80 -30.82
N ASP A 418 -34.28 20.68 -29.71
CA ASP A 418 -34.75 21.80 -28.91
C ASP A 418 -33.55 22.55 -28.30
N ALA A 419 -32.55 21.87 -27.73
CA ALA A 419 -31.33 22.52 -27.23
C ALA A 419 -30.49 23.21 -28.31
N ILE A 420 -30.45 22.66 -29.54
CA ILE A 420 -29.79 23.31 -30.68
C ILE A 420 -30.60 24.53 -31.15
N ALA A 421 -31.93 24.42 -31.23
CA ALA A 421 -32.81 25.53 -31.57
C ALA A 421 -32.72 26.66 -30.52
N GLU A 422 -32.52 26.31 -29.26
CA GLU A 422 -32.35 27.25 -28.16
C GLU A 422 -31.00 27.97 -28.23
N ALA A 423 -29.91 27.25 -28.55
CA ALA A 423 -28.62 27.88 -28.84
C ALA A 423 -28.71 28.85 -30.03
N GLN A 424 -29.43 28.46 -31.11
CA GLN A 424 -29.72 29.34 -32.24
C GLN A 424 -30.55 30.57 -31.83
N LEU A 425 -31.49 30.43 -30.90
CA LEU A 425 -32.36 31.51 -30.41
C LEU A 425 -31.58 32.51 -29.56
N VAL A 426 -30.80 32.03 -28.59
CA VAL A 426 -29.87 32.85 -27.78
C VAL A 426 -28.90 33.64 -28.66
N MET A 427 -28.38 33.01 -29.71
CA MET A 427 -27.49 33.65 -30.68
C MET A 427 -28.22 34.67 -31.56
N SER A 428 -29.41 34.33 -32.08
CA SER A 428 -30.17 35.18 -33.01
C SER A 428 -30.77 36.42 -32.34
N ASN A 429 -31.08 36.34 -31.04
CA ASN A 429 -31.53 37.47 -30.22
C ASN A 429 -30.36 38.29 -29.62
N TYR A 430 -29.11 37.93 -29.91
CA TYR A 430 -27.91 38.57 -29.37
C TYR A 430 -27.82 38.51 -27.83
N TRP A 431 -28.34 37.46 -27.20
CA TRP A 431 -28.23 37.19 -25.76
C TRP A 431 -26.90 36.52 -25.39
N GLY A 432 -26.35 35.71 -26.32
CA GLY A 432 -25.03 35.09 -26.19
C GLY A 432 -23.91 36.03 -26.64
N PHE A 433 -22.83 36.11 -25.84
CA PHE A 433 -21.63 36.90 -26.13
C PHE A 433 -21.01 36.62 -27.52
N GLU A 434 -21.02 35.36 -27.96
CA GLU A 434 -20.53 34.93 -29.26
C GLU A 434 -21.27 35.56 -30.45
N ALA A 435 -22.53 36.00 -30.26
CA ALA A 435 -23.30 36.69 -31.30
C ALA A 435 -22.77 38.11 -31.59
N TRP A 436 -21.87 38.62 -30.75
CA TRP A 436 -21.36 39.99 -30.81
C TRP A 436 -20.01 40.11 -31.53
N SER A 437 -19.66 39.13 -32.35
CA SER A 437 -18.42 39.16 -33.16
C SER A 437 -18.49 40.23 -34.25
N ASP A 438 -17.48 41.11 -34.31
CA ASP A 438 -17.24 42.04 -35.44
C ASP A 438 -16.90 41.29 -36.76
N VAL A 439 -16.66 39.98 -36.66
CA VAL A 439 -16.24 39.09 -37.73
C VAL A 439 -17.26 37.95 -37.79
N ASP A 440 -18.11 37.92 -38.82
CA ASP A 440 -18.73 36.65 -39.25
C ASP A 440 -17.56 35.71 -39.56
N PRO A 441 -17.53 34.47 -39.00
CA PRO A 441 -16.45 33.53 -39.24
C PRO A 441 -16.04 33.37 -40.71
N ASP A 442 -16.93 33.66 -41.66
CA ASP A 442 -16.71 33.55 -43.11
C ASP A 442 -17.13 34.76 -43.99
N GLY A 443 -17.52 35.93 -43.46
CA GLY A 443 -18.24 36.94 -44.27
C GLY A 443 -18.16 38.42 -43.86
N ALA A 444 -18.34 39.33 -44.83
CA ALA A 444 -18.13 40.77 -44.62
C ALA A 444 -19.36 41.51 -44.05
N GLU A 445 -19.17 42.13 -42.89
CA GLU A 445 -20.04 43.14 -42.24
C GLU A 445 -21.39 42.65 -41.68
N GLY A 446 -21.31 41.96 -40.53
CA GLY A 446 -22.37 41.99 -39.50
C GLY A 446 -22.54 43.39 -38.88
N PRO A 447 -23.48 43.59 -37.94
CA PRO A 447 -23.88 44.92 -37.48
C PRO A 447 -22.71 45.71 -36.87
N GLN A 448 -22.17 46.69 -37.61
CA GLN A 448 -21.05 47.52 -37.16
C GLN A 448 -21.48 48.37 -35.95
N LEU A 449 -20.96 48.03 -34.77
CA LEU A 449 -21.26 48.70 -33.51
C LEU A 449 -19.96 49.00 -32.74
N ALA A 450 -19.06 49.84 -33.29
CA ALA A 450 -17.73 50.14 -32.72
C ALA A 450 -16.85 48.87 -32.52
N PRO A 451 -15.58 48.96 -32.06
CA PRO A 451 -14.77 47.77 -31.86
C PRO A 451 -15.28 46.92 -30.68
N ARG A 452 -15.65 45.65 -30.92
CA ARG A 452 -16.02 44.66 -29.89
C ARG A 452 -15.03 44.62 -28.74
N ILE A 453 -13.74 44.73 -29.03
CA ILE A 453 -12.65 44.70 -28.04
C ILE A 453 -12.73 45.88 -27.06
N GLU A 454 -13.15 47.05 -27.52
CA GLU A 454 -13.34 48.23 -26.67
C GLU A 454 -14.55 48.04 -25.76
N ARG A 455 -15.70 47.59 -26.32
CA ARG A 455 -16.95 47.43 -25.55
C ARG A 455 -16.92 46.26 -24.58
N TYR A 456 -16.35 45.12 -24.97
CA TYR A 456 -16.47 43.86 -24.23
C TYR A 456 -15.11 43.29 -23.84
N GLY A 457 -14.15 43.28 -24.76
CA GLY A 457 -12.81 42.73 -24.53
C GLY A 457 -12.38 41.81 -25.66
N SER A 458 -11.17 41.26 -25.57
CA SER A 458 -10.65 40.31 -26.57
C SER A 458 -11.51 39.05 -26.69
N ASP A 459 -12.06 38.60 -25.56
CA ASP A 459 -12.66 37.29 -25.37
C ASP A 459 -13.74 37.33 -24.29
N TRP A 460 -14.39 36.17 -24.07
CA TRP A 460 -15.46 35.97 -23.09
C TRP A 460 -14.97 36.23 -21.66
N TRP A 461 -13.74 35.81 -21.35
CA TRP A 461 -13.13 36.01 -20.04
C TRP A 461 -12.86 37.48 -19.75
N ALA A 462 -12.32 38.24 -20.71
CA ALA A 462 -12.17 39.69 -20.61
C ALA A 462 -13.51 40.42 -20.42
N SER A 463 -14.63 39.84 -20.86
CA SER A 463 -15.98 40.40 -20.73
C SER A 463 -16.61 40.07 -19.37
N PHE A 464 -16.47 38.84 -18.89
CA PHE A 464 -16.84 38.45 -17.53
C PHE A 464 -16.04 39.23 -16.48
N ASN A 465 -14.74 39.44 -16.71
CA ASN A 465 -13.85 40.23 -15.85
C ASN A 465 -14.17 41.74 -15.82
N LYS A 466 -15.18 42.20 -16.58
CA LYS A 466 -15.75 43.55 -16.51
C LYS A 466 -17.18 43.57 -15.92
N GLY A 467 -17.70 42.43 -15.47
CA GLY A 467 -19.09 42.29 -15.01
C GLY A 467 -20.13 42.32 -16.13
N GLN A 468 -19.75 42.07 -17.40
CA GLN A 468 -20.63 42.24 -18.56
C GLN A 468 -21.33 40.95 -19.03
N VAL A 469 -21.21 39.84 -18.29
CA VAL A 469 -21.85 38.55 -18.61
C VAL A 469 -22.61 38.08 -17.36
N ALA A 470 -23.89 37.76 -17.51
CA ALA A 470 -24.74 37.36 -16.39
C ALA A 470 -24.53 35.90 -15.97
N PHE A 471 -24.47 34.97 -16.93
CA PHE A 471 -24.12 33.57 -16.68
C PHE A 471 -22.89 33.16 -17.48
N GLN A 472 -21.82 32.82 -16.76
CA GLN A 472 -20.55 32.39 -17.32
C GLN A 472 -20.41 30.87 -17.24
N TRP A 473 -20.41 30.17 -18.37
CA TRP A 473 -20.08 28.74 -18.43
C TRP A 473 -18.57 28.54 -18.27
N ASP A 474 -18.15 27.87 -17.20
CA ASP A 474 -16.77 27.39 -16.99
C ASP A 474 -16.78 26.28 -15.92
N GLY A 475 -15.59 25.75 -15.59
CA GLY A 475 -15.40 24.76 -14.53
C GLY A 475 -14.77 25.30 -13.26
N THR A 476 -14.89 24.53 -12.18
CA THR A 476 -14.36 24.84 -10.84
C THR A 476 -12.84 24.97 -10.75
N TRP A 477 -12.09 24.70 -11.82
CA TRP A 477 -10.68 25.06 -11.95
C TRP A 477 -10.45 26.58 -11.99
N ALA A 478 -11.45 27.36 -12.39
CA ALA A 478 -11.34 28.80 -12.62
C ALA A 478 -11.50 29.67 -11.36
N VAL A 479 -11.97 29.11 -10.24
CA VAL A 479 -12.54 29.86 -9.11
C VAL A 479 -11.62 30.89 -8.46
N GLN A 480 -10.32 30.61 -8.37
CA GLN A 480 -9.33 31.53 -7.79
C GLN A 480 -9.22 32.81 -8.63
N SER A 481 -9.22 32.64 -9.97
CA SER A 481 -9.25 33.74 -10.92
C SER A 481 -10.62 34.43 -10.91
N MET A 482 -11.72 33.68 -10.89
CA MET A 482 -13.07 34.25 -10.94
C MET A 482 -13.38 35.13 -9.73
N ALA A 483 -13.08 34.68 -8.50
CA ALA A 483 -13.30 35.51 -7.31
C ALA A 483 -12.46 36.79 -7.34
N THR A 484 -11.20 36.69 -7.78
CA THR A 484 -10.33 37.86 -7.97
C THR A 484 -10.89 38.83 -9.00
N ASN A 485 -11.39 38.32 -10.13
CA ASN A 485 -11.89 39.14 -11.23
C ASN A 485 -13.25 39.78 -10.89
N ALA A 486 -14.14 39.05 -10.23
CA ALA A 486 -15.43 39.57 -9.74
C ALA A 486 -15.22 40.68 -8.70
N ALA A 487 -14.32 40.48 -7.73
CA ALA A 487 -13.96 41.51 -6.74
C ALA A 487 -13.31 42.76 -7.38
N ASN A 488 -12.50 42.59 -8.44
CA ASN A 488 -11.90 43.70 -9.19
C ASN A 488 -12.93 44.48 -10.04
N ALA A 489 -13.91 43.78 -10.61
CA ALA A 489 -15.01 44.36 -11.37
C ALA A 489 -16.09 44.98 -10.47
N GLY A 490 -16.17 44.54 -9.21
CA GLY A 490 -17.12 45.01 -8.21
C GLY A 490 -18.50 44.36 -8.35
N PHE A 491 -18.56 43.05 -8.60
CA PHE A 491 -19.81 42.28 -8.59
C PHE A 491 -19.73 40.99 -7.76
N ASP A 492 -20.88 40.55 -7.25
CA ASP A 492 -21.01 39.27 -6.54
C ASP A 492 -21.14 38.08 -7.51
N VAL A 493 -20.18 37.14 -7.42
CA VAL A 493 -20.14 35.90 -8.22
C VAL A 493 -20.58 34.69 -7.40
N HIS A 494 -21.40 33.82 -7.99
CA HIS A 494 -21.91 32.60 -7.36
C HIS A 494 -21.86 31.43 -8.36
N PHE A 495 -21.40 30.24 -7.97
CA PHE A 495 -21.52 29.05 -8.83
C PHE A 495 -22.88 28.40 -8.62
N VAL A 496 -23.68 28.35 -9.68
CA VAL A 496 -25.10 27.94 -9.61
C VAL A 496 -25.38 26.60 -10.32
N GLY A 497 -24.38 26.04 -11.02
CA GLY A 497 -24.50 24.73 -11.66
C GLY A 497 -25.38 24.77 -12.92
N LEU A 498 -26.35 23.85 -13.01
CA LEU A 498 -27.31 23.75 -14.11
C LEU A 498 -28.76 23.84 -13.61
N PRO A 499 -29.68 24.34 -14.47
CA PRO A 499 -31.11 24.27 -14.17
C PRO A 499 -31.57 22.81 -13.99
N GLY A 500 -32.65 22.63 -13.23
CA GLY A 500 -33.17 21.31 -12.86
C GLY A 500 -32.40 20.62 -11.73
N GLY A 501 -31.49 21.33 -11.05
CA GLY A 501 -30.70 20.76 -9.95
C GLY A 501 -29.68 19.74 -10.46
N LYS A 502 -28.89 20.13 -11.48
CA LYS A 502 -27.86 19.26 -12.06
C LYS A 502 -26.49 19.94 -12.03
N VAL A 503 -25.43 19.16 -12.17
CA VAL A 503 -24.06 19.68 -12.36
C VAL A 503 -23.24 18.68 -13.18
N VAL A 504 -22.34 19.15 -14.04
CA VAL A 504 -21.47 18.25 -14.80
C VAL A 504 -20.20 17.97 -14.01
N SER A 505 -19.78 16.70 -13.90
CA SER A 505 -18.52 16.32 -13.27
C SER A 505 -17.47 15.98 -14.33
N ALA A 506 -16.31 16.63 -14.25
CA ALA A 506 -15.15 16.38 -15.08
C ALA A 506 -14.00 15.79 -14.22
N PRO A 507 -14.04 14.47 -13.92
CA PRO A 507 -12.98 13.80 -13.17
C PRO A 507 -11.75 13.49 -14.04
N ASP A 508 -10.60 13.41 -13.38
CA ASP A 508 -9.41 12.72 -13.87
C ASP A 508 -9.09 11.56 -12.92
N TYR A 509 -8.38 10.55 -13.41
CA TYR A 509 -8.15 9.30 -12.67
C TYR A 509 -6.67 8.97 -12.57
N PHE A 510 -6.28 8.14 -11.61
CA PHE A 510 -5.07 7.34 -11.68
C PHE A 510 -5.44 5.92 -12.10
N SER A 511 -4.77 5.42 -13.13
CA SER A 511 -4.79 4.02 -13.50
C SER A 511 -3.56 3.33 -12.92
N ILE A 512 -3.76 2.10 -12.45
CA ILE A 512 -2.66 1.19 -12.13
C ILE A 512 -2.34 0.40 -13.40
N SER A 513 -1.07 0.16 -13.69
CA SER A 513 -0.65 -0.57 -14.86
C SER A 513 -1.06 -2.04 -14.79
N ARG A 514 -1.55 -2.57 -15.91
CA ARG A 514 -1.76 -4.00 -16.15
C ARG A 514 -0.48 -4.83 -15.95
N THR A 515 0.70 -4.21 -16.08
CA THR A 515 2.01 -4.87 -15.93
C THR A 515 2.68 -4.61 -14.59
N THR A 516 2.01 -4.00 -13.60
CA THR A 516 2.61 -3.82 -12.27
C THR A 516 2.91 -5.16 -11.61
N GLU A 517 4.06 -5.27 -10.93
CA GLU A 517 4.43 -6.48 -10.20
C GLU A 517 3.82 -6.54 -8.79
N ASP A 518 3.39 -5.40 -8.23
CA ASP A 518 2.84 -5.27 -6.87
C ASP A 518 1.61 -4.35 -6.87
N LEU A 519 0.44 -4.93 -7.16
CA LEU A 519 -0.85 -4.24 -7.21
C LEU A 519 -1.24 -3.60 -5.86
N GLU A 520 -0.88 -4.22 -4.73
CA GLU A 520 -1.19 -3.68 -3.40
C GLU A 520 -0.37 -2.41 -3.14
N ALA A 521 0.93 -2.42 -3.44
CA ALA A 521 1.78 -1.24 -3.31
C ALA A 521 1.37 -0.10 -4.27
N ALA A 522 1.06 -0.43 -5.52
CA ALA A 522 0.59 0.55 -6.50
C ALA A 522 -0.75 1.19 -6.10
N TYR A 523 -1.67 0.40 -5.54
CA TYR A 523 -2.95 0.89 -5.03
C TYR A 523 -2.78 1.82 -3.83
N GLU A 524 -1.94 1.48 -2.84
CA GLU A 524 -1.68 2.34 -1.69
C GLU A 524 -1.02 3.68 -2.09
N VAL A 525 -0.13 3.68 -3.09
CA VAL A 525 0.43 4.92 -3.68
C VAL A 525 -0.67 5.77 -4.32
N ALA A 526 -1.50 5.16 -5.17
CA ALA A 526 -2.59 5.88 -5.83
C ALA A 526 -3.61 6.42 -4.81
N LYS A 527 -4.03 5.63 -3.83
CA LYS A 527 -4.90 6.00 -2.71
C LYS A 527 -4.34 7.19 -1.92
N TRP A 528 -3.10 7.12 -1.47
CA TRP A 528 -2.44 8.20 -0.71
C TRP A 528 -2.43 9.53 -1.47
N LEU A 529 -2.18 9.47 -2.77
CA LEU A 529 -2.14 10.64 -3.65
C LEU A 529 -3.53 11.12 -4.09
N THR A 530 -4.61 10.41 -3.75
CA THR A 530 -5.99 10.72 -4.19
C THR A 530 -6.96 10.81 -3.02
N PHE A 531 -7.77 9.79 -2.76
CA PHE A 531 -8.90 9.82 -1.81
C PHE A 531 -8.55 9.36 -0.39
N GLY A 532 -7.39 8.74 -0.17
CA GLY A 532 -7.01 8.16 1.13
C GLY A 532 -6.98 9.18 2.27
N THR A 533 -7.65 8.88 3.37
CA THR A 533 -7.93 9.87 4.44
C THR A 533 -6.64 10.40 5.09
N ASP A 534 -5.63 9.55 5.27
CA ASP A 534 -4.32 9.94 5.83
C ASP A 534 -3.51 10.82 4.85
N GLY A 535 -3.52 10.47 3.56
CA GLY A 535 -2.82 11.23 2.51
C GLY A 535 -3.43 12.61 2.26
N LEU A 536 -4.76 12.73 2.40
CA LEU A 536 -5.47 14.01 2.35
C LEU A 536 -5.22 14.86 3.59
N ASN A 537 -5.20 14.28 4.80
CA ASN A 537 -4.80 15.03 6.00
C ASN A 537 -3.35 15.52 5.89
N LYS A 538 -2.42 14.67 5.43
CA LYS A 538 -1.02 15.06 5.21
C LYS A 538 -0.88 16.13 4.14
N MET A 539 -1.72 16.13 3.10
CA MET A 539 -1.78 17.21 2.11
C MET A 539 -2.16 18.55 2.76
N PHE A 540 -3.18 18.58 3.63
CA PHE A 540 -3.54 19.80 4.37
C PHE A 540 -2.41 20.24 5.29
N ASP A 541 -1.77 19.33 6.03
CA ASP A 541 -0.60 19.66 6.87
C ASP A 541 0.54 20.29 6.03
N ILE A 542 0.80 19.81 4.81
CA ILE A 542 1.80 20.38 3.90
C ILE A 542 1.43 21.80 3.48
N ILE A 543 0.15 22.06 3.18
CA ILE A 543 -0.34 23.40 2.82
C ILE A 543 -0.21 24.35 4.01
N GLU A 544 -0.74 23.97 5.18
CA GLU A 544 -0.75 24.80 6.40
C GLU A 544 0.65 25.14 6.91
N ASN A 545 1.62 24.23 6.77
CA ASN A 545 2.99 24.42 7.24
C ASN A 545 3.96 24.96 6.17
N THR A 546 3.50 25.19 4.93
CA THR A 546 4.35 25.80 3.89
C THR A 546 4.46 27.31 4.14
N VAL A 547 5.61 27.73 4.63
CA VAL A 547 5.98 29.16 4.71
C VAL A 547 6.24 29.69 3.29
N PRO A 548 5.62 30.81 2.86
CA PRO A 548 5.93 31.43 1.58
C PRO A 548 7.42 31.81 1.50
N ASP A 549 8.12 31.37 0.45
CA ASP A 549 9.54 31.66 0.28
C ASP A 549 9.75 33.13 -0.15
N THR A 550 10.06 33.96 0.85
CA THR A 550 10.40 35.38 0.67
C THR A 550 11.65 35.66 -0.18
N ALA A 551 12.40 34.64 -0.63
CA ALA A 551 13.61 34.77 -1.43
C ALA A 551 13.58 34.06 -2.80
N GLY A 552 12.56 33.23 -3.08
CA GLY A 552 12.56 32.27 -4.20
C GLY A 552 11.33 32.29 -5.12
N GLY A 553 10.43 33.27 -4.98
CA GLY A 553 9.16 33.31 -5.69
C GLY A 553 8.06 32.55 -4.93
N GLU A 554 6.84 33.11 -4.88
CA GLU A 554 5.74 32.51 -4.13
C GLU A 554 5.26 31.21 -4.78
N VAL A 555 5.66 30.07 -4.18
CA VAL A 555 4.98 28.79 -4.37
C VAL A 555 3.80 28.73 -3.39
N THR A 556 2.73 29.45 -3.72
CA THR A 556 1.44 29.36 -3.02
C THR A 556 0.84 27.98 -3.28
N LEU A 557 0.87 27.11 -2.27
CA LEU A 557 0.19 25.81 -2.35
C LEU A 557 -1.31 25.99 -2.08
N SER A 558 -2.12 25.40 -2.94
CA SER A 558 -3.58 25.30 -2.76
C SER A 558 -4.03 23.92 -3.23
N VAL A 559 -5.19 23.48 -2.74
CA VAL A 559 -5.92 22.36 -3.34
C VAL A 559 -6.48 22.80 -4.69
N SER A 560 -6.31 21.97 -5.72
CA SER A 560 -6.95 22.14 -7.01
C SER A 560 -8.12 21.17 -7.16
N GLY A 561 -9.21 21.64 -7.77
CA GLY A 561 -10.44 20.88 -7.90
C GLY A 561 -11.20 20.68 -6.58
N LEU A 562 -12.15 19.75 -6.64
CA LEU A 562 -13.11 19.41 -5.59
C LEU A 562 -12.66 18.17 -4.79
N PRO A 563 -13.13 18.00 -3.55
CA PRO A 563 -12.83 16.81 -2.78
C PRO A 563 -13.34 15.54 -3.48
N ILE A 564 -12.56 14.46 -3.40
CA ILE A 564 -12.91 13.12 -3.89
C ILE A 564 -13.11 12.12 -2.73
N ASN A 565 -13.33 12.64 -1.53
CA ASN A 565 -13.59 11.90 -0.29
C ASN A 565 -14.70 12.62 0.49
N ASN A 566 -15.82 11.92 0.73
CA ASN A 566 -17.04 12.43 1.36
C ASN A 566 -16.97 12.52 2.90
N THR A 567 -15.80 12.35 3.50
CA THR A 567 -15.62 12.54 4.95
C THR A 567 -15.77 14.02 5.29
N GLN A 568 -16.77 14.40 6.10
CA GLN A 568 -17.06 15.81 6.38
C GLN A 568 -15.85 16.63 6.87
N SER A 569 -14.97 16.05 7.69
CA SER A 569 -13.75 16.75 8.16
C SER A 569 -12.71 17.01 7.06
N ILE A 570 -12.77 16.28 5.94
CA ILE A 570 -12.00 16.55 4.73
C ILE A 570 -12.70 17.64 3.90
N ILE A 571 -14.01 17.53 3.67
CA ILE A 571 -14.83 18.53 2.98
C ILE A 571 -14.66 19.91 3.63
N ASP A 572 -14.84 20.00 4.95
CA ASP A 572 -14.75 21.25 5.70
C ASP A 572 -13.37 21.90 5.55
N LYS A 573 -12.27 21.12 5.66
CA LYS A 573 -10.90 21.61 5.42
C LYS A 573 -10.68 22.06 3.98
N TRP A 574 -11.22 21.33 3.00
CA TRP A 574 -11.05 21.61 1.57
C TRP A 574 -11.65 22.97 1.19
N PHE A 575 -12.86 23.25 1.70
CA PHE A 575 -13.60 24.45 1.35
C PHE A 575 -13.23 25.72 2.14
N VAL A 576 -12.38 25.64 3.18
CA VAL A 576 -11.87 26.84 3.90
C VAL A 576 -11.26 27.88 2.96
N ASN A 577 -10.54 27.42 1.93
CA ASN A 577 -9.76 28.27 1.02
C ASN A 577 -10.42 28.42 -0.37
N TYR A 578 -11.73 28.18 -0.44
CA TYR A 578 -12.48 28.15 -1.68
C TYR A 578 -13.26 29.47 -1.85
N PRO A 579 -12.89 30.35 -2.81
CA PRO A 579 -13.27 31.76 -2.74
C PRO A 579 -14.59 32.12 -3.44
N VAL A 580 -15.24 31.16 -4.11
CA VAL A 580 -16.51 31.38 -4.84
C VAL A 580 -17.65 30.65 -4.11
N PRO A 581 -18.69 31.36 -3.63
CA PRO A 581 -19.92 30.78 -3.08
C PRO A 581 -20.64 29.84 -4.06
N GLY A 582 -21.43 28.92 -3.52
CA GLY A 582 -22.27 27.98 -4.28
C GLY A 582 -21.57 26.66 -4.64
N VAL A 583 -20.23 26.65 -4.74
CA VAL A 583 -19.50 25.41 -5.07
C VAL A 583 -19.53 24.40 -3.92
N LYS A 584 -19.46 24.85 -2.65
CA LYS A 584 -19.60 23.93 -1.51
C LYS A 584 -21.03 23.42 -1.42
N GLU A 585 -22.00 24.31 -1.58
CA GLU A 585 -23.44 24.06 -1.48
C GLU A 585 -23.88 23.03 -2.53
N ILE A 586 -23.45 23.19 -3.79
CA ILE A 586 -23.71 22.22 -4.87
C ILE A 586 -22.98 20.89 -4.63
N TYR A 587 -21.78 20.91 -4.04
CA TYR A 587 -21.05 19.69 -3.69
C TYR A 587 -21.74 18.88 -2.58
N GLU A 588 -22.20 19.55 -1.51
CA GLU A 588 -22.93 18.90 -0.42
C GLU A 588 -24.31 18.42 -0.89
N ALA A 589 -25.06 19.25 -1.65
CA ALA A 589 -26.33 18.83 -2.25
C ALA A 589 -26.18 17.65 -3.23
N ALA A 590 -25.07 17.58 -3.96
CA ALA A 590 -24.74 16.43 -4.81
C ALA A 590 -24.41 15.16 -4.00
N ALA A 591 -23.75 15.29 -2.85
CA ALA A 591 -23.49 14.18 -1.94
C ALA A 591 -24.76 13.66 -1.25
N GLU A 592 -25.74 14.54 -1.01
CA GLU A 592 -27.07 14.19 -0.46
C GLU A 592 -28.06 13.68 -1.52
N GLY A 593 -27.74 13.84 -2.81
CA GLY A 593 -28.59 13.42 -3.93
C GLY A 593 -29.70 14.42 -4.27
N GLU A 594 -29.63 15.65 -3.77
CA GLU A 594 -30.51 16.77 -4.16
C GLU A 594 -30.07 17.41 -5.50
N VAL A 595 -28.78 17.28 -5.85
CA VAL A 595 -28.24 17.67 -7.17
C VAL A 595 -27.76 16.43 -7.93
N GLU A 596 -28.18 16.28 -9.18
CA GLU A 596 -27.75 15.20 -10.06
C GLU A 596 -26.35 15.47 -10.65
N VAL A 597 -25.43 14.51 -10.47
CA VAL A 597 -24.04 14.62 -10.95
C VAL A 597 -23.88 13.92 -12.31
N LEU A 598 -23.77 14.73 -13.36
CA LEU A 598 -23.64 14.28 -14.75
C LEU A 598 -22.16 14.09 -15.10
N VAL A 599 -21.61 12.87 -14.96
CA VAL A 599 -20.20 12.63 -15.31
C VAL A 599 -19.96 12.83 -16.81
N GLU A 600 -18.86 13.48 -17.17
CA GLU A 600 -18.47 13.72 -18.56
C GLU A 600 -18.20 12.41 -19.31
N GLY A 601 -18.93 12.19 -20.41
CA GLY A 601 -18.88 10.96 -21.20
C GLY A 601 -17.50 10.64 -21.79
N PHE A 602 -16.69 11.66 -22.11
CA PHE A 602 -15.31 11.46 -22.56
C PHE A 602 -14.46 10.67 -21.56
N LYS A 603 -14.75 10.79 -20.26
CA LYS A 603 -13.97 10.20 -19.18
C LYS A 603 -14.17 8.68 -19.06
N TYR A 604 -15.33 8.17 -19.45
CA TYR A 604 -15.75 6.77 -19.16
C TYR A 604 -16.52 6.04 -20.28
N VAL A 605 -17.00 6.71 -21.33
CA VAL A 605 -17.78 6.06 -22.39
C VAL A 605 -16.85 5.50 -23.48
N PRO A 606 -16.85 4.18 -23.76
CA PRO A 606 -15.97 3.61 -24.77
C PRO A 606 -16.33 4.11 -26.18
N GLY A 607 -15.34 4.60 -26.93
CA GLY A 607 -15.54 5.15 -28.27
C GLY A 607 -16.14 6.55 -28.31
N TYR A 608 -16.23 7.24 -27.16
CA TYR A 608 -16.82 8.57 -27.05
C TYR A 608 -16.27 9.57 -28.06
N VAL A 609 -14.94 9.74 -28.11
CA VAL A 609 -14.25 10.70 -28.99
C VAL A 609 -14.70 10.51 -30.45
N THR A 610 -14.72 9.26 -30.91
CA THR A 610 -15.15 8.89 -32.26
C THR A 610 -16.61 9.25 -32.48
N ALA A 611 -17.52 8.90 -31.56
CA ALA A 611 -18.97 9.08 -31.76
C ALA A 611 -19.52 10.49 -31.40
N ARG A 612 -18.77 11.29 -30.62
CA ARG A 612 -19.12 12.68 -30.22
C ARG A 612 -18.47 13.77 -31.07
N TRP A 613 -17.25 13.52 -31.55
CA TRP A 613 -16.48 14.50 -32.30
C TRP A 613 -16.03 13.94 -33.65
N GLY A 614 -15.38 12.78 -33.68
CA GLY A 614 -14.65 12.29 -34.87
C GLY A 614 -15.47 11.64 -35.99
N TYR A 615 -16.75 11.32 -35.77
CA TYR A 615 -17.54 10.53 -36.73
C TYR A 615 -17.79 11.33 -38.01
N ASN A 616 -17.24 10.87 -39.14
CA ASN A 616 -17.49 11.49 -40.43
C ASN A 616 -18.93 11.17 -40.89
N THR A 617 -19.75 12.21 -41.02
CA THR A 617 -21.17 12.11 -41.36
C THR A 617 -21.44 11.85 -42.84
N GLY A 618 -20.45 12.03 -43.71
CA GLY A 618 -20.61 12.02 -45.17
C GLY A 618 -21.33 13.24 -45.74
N ILE A 619 -21.64 14.26 -44.92
CA ILE A 619 -22.31 15.49 -45.34
C ILE A 619 -21.26 16.50 -45.82
N ASP A 620 -21.44 17.06 -47.02
CA ASP A 620 -20.51 18.06 -47.57
C ASP A 620 -20.49 19.35 -46.74
N ALA A 621 -19.29 19.84 -46.43
CA ALA A 621 -19.06 21.11 -45.77
C ALA A 621 -19.45 22.28 -46.69
N LEU A 622 -20.47 23.05 -46.27
CA LEU A 622 -21.00 24.19 -47.01
C LEU A 622 -20.19 25.49 -46.81
N ILE A 623 -19.35 25.54 -45.77
CA ILE A 623 -18.50 26.68 -45.40
C ILE A 623 -17.02 26.27 -45.30
N SER A 624 -16.13 27.26 -45.26
CA SER A 624 -14.68 27.04 -45.16
C SER A 624 -14.24 27.16 -43.70
N ARG A 625 -13.40 26.25 -43.22
CA ARG A 625 -12.88 26.26 -41.84
C ARG A 625 -11.38 26.02 -41.86
N PRO A 626 -10.63 26.43 -40.80
CA PRO A 626 -9.20 26.12 -40.67
C PRO A 626 -8.87 24.62 -40.83
N ASN A 627 -9.79 23.74 -40.42
CA ASN A 627 -9.63 22.29 -40.47
C ASN A 627 -10.43 21.60 -41.59
N ASN A 628 -11.44 22.25 -42.18
CA ASN A 628 -12.35 21.68 -43.17
C ASN A 628 -12.56 22.65 -44.34
N ALA A 629 -11.96 22.38 -45.49
CA ALA A 629 -12.18 23.17 -46.70
C ALA A 629 -13.57 22.89 -47.32
N PRO A 630 -14.19 23.80 -48.09
CA PRO A 630 -15.46 23.53 -48.76
C PRO A 630 -15.36 22.30 -49.67
N GLY A 631 -16.34 21.38 -49.58
CA GLY A 631 -16.29 20.08 -50.25
C GLY A 631 -15.45 19.00 -49.55
N SER A 632 -14.98 19.25 -48.33
CA SER A 632 -14.70 18.18 -47.35
C SER A 632 -16.01 17.67 -46.73
N THR A 633 -15.96 16.63 -45.90
CA THR A 633 -17.14 16.08 -45.22
C THR A 633 -17.11 16.39 -43.73
N LEU A 634 -18.24 16.82 -43.18
CA LEU A 634 -18.40 17.24 -41.79
C LEU A 634 -18.24 16.06 -40.83
N SER A 635 -17.50 16.25 -39.76
CA SER A 635 -17.63 15.38 -38.59
C SER A 635 -18.94 15.67 -37.83
N ILE A 636 -19.33 14.78 -36.91
CA ILE A 636 -20.48 15.02 -36.03
C ILE A 636 -20.26 16.25 -35.13
N GLY A 637 -19.02 16.52 -34.69
CA GLY A 637 -18.69 17.74 -33.98
C GLY A 637 -18.88 18.99 -34.85
N ASP A 638 -18.44 18.91 -36.11
CA ASP A 638 -18.60 20.00 -37.08
C ASP A 638 -20.07 20.30 -37.41
N LEU A 639 -20.90 19.25 -37.49
CA LEU A 639 -22.35 19.31 -37.75
C LEU A 639 -23.11 19.98 -36.60
N VAL A 640 -22.83 19.58 -35.36
CA VAL A 640 -23.43 20.18 -34.16
C VAL A 640 -23.06 21.66 -34.07
N TRP A 641 -21.78 21.98 -34.28
CA TRP A 641 -21.29 23.35 -34.26
C TRP A 641 -22.00 24.23 -35.32
N ASP A 642 -22.00 23.81 -36.59
CA ASP A 642 -22.62 24.62 -37.66
C ASP A 642 -24.13 24.80 -37.46
N ALA A 643 -24.79 23.83 -36.85
CA ALA A 643 -26.19 23.96 -36.50
C ALA A 643 -26.42 25.05 -35.46
N GLN A 644 -25.65 25.08 -34.36
CA GLN A 644 -25.82 26.06 -33.29
C GLN A 644 -25.59 27.50 -33.76
N PHE A 645 -24.67 27.71 -34.70
CA PHE A 645 -24.42 29.01 -35.33
C PHE A 645 -25.33 29.33 -36.54
N ASN A 646 -26.45 28.60 -36.68
CA ASN A 646 -27.45 28.77 -37.74
C ASN A 646 -26.87 28.75 -39.17
N LYS A 647 -25.76 28.01 -39.37
CA LYS A 647 -25.13 27.79 -40.69
C LYS A 647 -25.78 26.63 -41.44
N ILE A 648 -26.35 25.66 -40.72
CA ILE A 648 -27.12 24.52 -41.27
C ILE A 648 -28.36 24.19 -40.41
N ASN A 649 -29.35 23.51 -41.00
CA ASN A 649 -30.49 22.97 -40.24
C ASN A 649 -30.19 21.56 -39.72
N TYR A 650 -29.94 21.41 -38.41
CA TYR A 650 -29.63 20.13 -37.79
C TYR A 650 -30.64 19.02 -38.11
N SER A 651 -31.94 19.34 -38.13
CA SER A 651 -33.01 18.35 -38.31
C SER A 651 -33.12 17.81 -39.74
N GLU A 652 -32.52 18.49 -40.74
CA GLU A 652 -32.43 17.97 -42.11
C GLU A 652 -31.30 16.93 -42.25
N TYR A 653 -30.27 17.03 -41.42
CA TYR A 653 -29.05 16.22 -41.49
C TYR A 653 -28.99 15.08 -40.47
N MET A 654 -29.42 15.33 -39.22
CA MET A 654 -29.42 14.32 -38.16
C MET A 654 -30.61 13.37 -38.31
N THR A 655 -30.46 12.40 -39.21
CA THR A 655 -31.47 11.36 -39.45
C THR A 655 -31.34 10.19 -38.45
N ALA A 656 -32.40 9.39 -38.33
CA ALA A 656 -32.35 8.14 -37.56
C ALA A 656 -31.30 7.15 -38.10
N GLU A 657 -31.03 7.18 -39.41
CA GLU A 657 -29.98 6.36 -40.04
C GLU A 657 -28.58 6.83 -39.61
N LEU A 658 -28.31 8.14 -39.65
CA LEU A 658 -27.03 8.70 -39.19
C LEU A 658 -26.79 8.42 -37.69
N GLN A 659 -27.80 8.60 -36.83
CA GLN A 659 -27.70 8.21 -35.42
C GLN A 659 -27.40 6.71 -35.26
N THR A 660 -28.05 5.84 -36.05
CA THR A 660 -27.81 4.38 -36.00
C THR A 660 -26.37 4.04 -36.37
N LEU A 661 -25.80 4.69 -37.38
CA LEU A 661 -24.41 4.49 -37.79
C LEU A 661 -23.41 5.00 -36.75
N ILE A 662 -23.69 6.12 -36.08
CA ILE A 662 -22.85 6.62 -34.98
C ILE A 662 -22.90 5.65 -33.78
N ASN A 663 -24.08 5.16 -33.42
CA ASN A 663 -24.24 4.19 -32.32
C ASN A 663 -23.63 2.82 -32.63
N PHE A 664 -23.45 2.47 -33.91
CA PHE A 664 -22.68 1.30 -34.31
C PHE A 664 -21.18 1.45 -33.98
N GLU A 665 -20.60 2.65 -34.03
CA GLU A 665 -19.23 2.90 -33.57
C GLU A 665 -19.09 2.74 -32.06
N LEU A 666 -20.03 3.27 -31.26
CA LEU A 666 -20.09 3.04 -29.81
C LEU A 666 -20.17 1.53 -29.49
N LEU A 667 -21.04 0.79 -30.19
CA LEU A 667 -21.17 -0.65 -29.98
C LEU A 667 -19.88 -1.40 -30.28
N LYS A 668 -19.17 -1.07 -31.38
CA LYS A 668 -17.85 -1.64 -31.67
C LYS A 668 -16.84 -1.33 -30.58
N ALA A 669 -16.79 -0.09 -30.08
CA ALA A 669 -15.87 0.30 -29.02
C ALA A 669 -16.17 -0.41 -27.69
N ARG A 670 -17.44 -0.61 -27.34
CA ARG A 670 -17.86 -1.42 -26.19
C ARG A 670 -17.42 -2.88 -26.33
N LEU A 671 -17.67 -3.51 -27.48
CA LEU A 671 -17.27 -4.90 -27.73
C LEU A 671 -15.73 -5.05 -27.71
N ALA A 672 -14.99 -4.09 -28.24
CA ALA A 672 -13.53 -4.08 -28.16
C ALA A 672 -13.03 -3.90 -26.72
N LEU A 673 -13.71 -3.09 -25.90
CA LEU A 673 -13.38 -2.96 -24.47
C LEU A 673 -13.67 -4.26 -23.72
N GLU A 674 -14.83 -4.89 -23.97
CA GLU A 674 -15.17 -6.20 -23.41
C GLU A 674 -14.16 -7.28 -23.81
N GLU A 675 -13.64 -7.25 -25.02
CA GLU A 675 -12.55 -8.15 -25.44
C GLU A 675 -11.26 -7.84 -24.67
N ALA A 676 -10.83 -6.57 -24.62
CA ALA A 676 -9.61 -6.15 -23.91
C ALA A 676 -9.63 -6.46 -22.41
N MET A 677 -10.79 -6.33 -21.75
CA MET A 677 -11.00 -6.69 -20.34
C MET A 677 -10.97 -8.21 -20.07
N ASN A 678 -11.10 -9.05 -21.10
CA ASN A 678 -11.06 -10.51 -20.98
C ASN A 678 -9.74 -11.14 -21.44
N GLN A 679 -8.81 -10.35 -21.98
CA GLN A 679 -7.43 -10.73 -22.29
C GLN A 679 -6.50 -10.51 -21.10
#